data_AF-A0A8H5QM16-F1
#
_entry.id   AF-A0A8H5QM16-F1
#
_cell.length_a   1.000
_cell.length_b   1.000
_cell.length_c   1.000
_cell.angle_alpha   90.00
_cell.angle_beta   90.00
_cell.angle_gamma   90.00
#
_symmetry.space_group_name_H-M   'P 1'
#
loop_
_entity.id
_entity.type
_entity.pdbx_description
1 polymer ?
#
loop_
_entity_poly.entity_id
_entity_poly.type
_entity_poly.pdbx_seq_one_letter_code
_entity_poly.pdbx_strand_id
1 'polypeptide(L)'
;MRLSILFTGFIAGLTAARSMHERAASRLVLSHYMLGDITEEHAHKDIDDAIAMGLDGFVLNVGYPKLDWVPETLSHLYGYADDLVSKGGTFKLALSLDLYATGAWCYDKKLGNDCGGPKEYETVLKSFLGRDSYLRYGPNNFPFITSFSTGNQTDKDFIEWKKSFANEMFFVPGIDDTPGFWESHPAWWQYWGDIIDGASVWESAWPQVHGTNEGDLSKDIKVMGPLQKKGKVFMMPISMLQYKNAYGANLYRRGEMNVVKRMENILSMGSQPDIIQLLTWNDGPESHHFGNLWPEQNTDAQPNQYASPDGSDHTALQSLYSAFIHAWKNGGSMVPASSKRDEAIPQGALWHKSIFQTTTCPGGDSSVKYFQAPNGTDAGQDALHWALVVPDHAAGFTVNVMSNGKSISSKVLQAGLNYDTVEDGVEEGTQRLMIKNGDAIVAGTDRGRCLARDCHDGIYNFNPVIMPVKAVFDNSDCWQVEGEPILDWTGEKVMGTTLGPRDADPSHNHDSAHNSIPFDKFQGCSNSQKEDIVQAWRDIVVILAKIPAFKPGGLLEQRNFGADIAERTSDVNFINGVFANLRKLTMTARVGRTIRASCEDISQRGFAVQSRCSSIKGAAGTIGGYAFDDADGSPGGTIVFCGGFFAPGQEHLAAVQRELDADRTKQKDSIFMTGKFRLMIHELVHLPSVSDNLIGSGKESDVVIKDQYLGADQQTNSNRVYMPEMVEKLARMRTRRYLTPFNADTYAWYTVESFFTAIYGQPPNGELTGRDDEDSTTTSSAAPEPQPTEQPTTYDCKGSGICSLSTFQVKYCDHAINSLIRNDDKNYGDGKALNGNCWGDSTGNGCGVFVTGKGCVMSGNEMWWKYQDLRDDNKGGCGKCGSVHYGDGCRFTVNYQTNCDNR
;
A
#
# COMPACT_ATOMS: atom_id res chain seq x y z
N MET A 1 65.63 -36.16 -34.05
CA MET A 1 64.42 -36.02 -34.88
C MET A 1 63.25 -36.60 -34.09
N ARG A 2 62.19 -35.80 -33.89
CA ARG A 2 60.90 -36.13 -33.23
C ARG A 2 60.81 -36.05 -31.70
N LEU A 3 61.12 -34.87 -31.20
CA LEU A 3 60.33 -34.15 -30.19
C LEU A 3 59.11 -33.56 -30.96
N SER A 4 57.84 -33.77 -30.56
CA SER A 4 56.64 -32.94 -30.94
C SER A 4 55.22 -33.55 -30.72
N ILE A 5 54.95 -34.50 -29.80
CA ILE A 5 53.54 -34.97 -29.60
C ILE A 5 53.04 -34.98 -28.14
N LEU A 6 53.87 -34.69 -27.13
CA LEU A 6 53.44 -34.80 -25.73
C LEU A 6 53.11 -33.48 -25.01
N PHE A 7 53.17 -32.32 -25.69
CA PHE A 7 52.91 -31.01 -25.06
C PHE A 7 51.58 -30.34 -25.43
N THR A 8 50.80 -30.92 -26.35
CA THR A 8 49.50 -30.35 -26.78
C THR A 8 48.29 -30.88 -26.00
N GLY A 9 48.41 -32.00 -25.28
CA GLY A 9 47.30 -32.59 -24.51
C GLY A 9 47.08 -31.97 -23.13
N PHE A 10 48.13 -31.46 -22.48
CA PHE A 10 48.04 -30.93 -21.12
C PHE A 10 47.58 -29.46 -21.08
N ILE A 11 47.85 -28.69 -22.14
CA ILE A 11 47.39 -27.29 -22.24
C ILE A 11 45.91 -27.22 -22.60
N ALA A 12 45.40 -28.15 -23.42
CA ALA A 12 43.97 -28.22 -23.77
C ALA A 12 43.06 -28.64 -22.61
N GLY A 13 43.57 -29.50 -21.69
CA GLY A 13 42.83 -29.88 -20.47
C GLY A 13 42.74 -28.78 -19.42
N LEU A 14 43.76 -27.92 -19.33
CA LEU A 14 43.79 -26.78 -18.39
C LEU A 14 43.02 -25.57 -18.91
N THR A 15 42.92 -25.36 -20.22
CA THR A 15 42.02 -24.33 -20.79
C THR A 15 40.56 -24.78 -20.79
N ALA A 16 40.25 -26.07 -20.99
CA ALA A 16 38.89 -26.60 -20.86
C ALA A 16 38.40 -26.61 -19.39
N ALA A 17 39.28 -26.94 -18.44
CA ALA A 17 38.96 -26.87 -17.02
C ALA A 17 38.84 -25.43 -16.50
N ARG A 18 39.61 -24.47 -17.04
CA ARG A 18 39.41 -23.03 -16.79
C ARG A 18 38.13 -22.50 -17.45
N SER A 19 37.77 -22.95 -18.65
CA SER A 19 36.50 -22.55 -19.28
C SER A 19 35.25 -23.13 -18.61
N MET A 20 35.39 -24.20 -17.83
CA MET A 20 34.30 -24.73 -17.00
C MET A 20 34.27 -24.16 -15.57
N HIS A 21 35.38 -23.60 -15.06
CA HIS A 21 35.42 -22.89 -13.77
C HIS A 21 35.16 -21.38 -13.87
N GLU A 22 35.37 -20.74 -15.02
CA GLU A 22 35.15 -19.30 -15.21
C GLU A 22 33.70 -18.92 -15.60
N ARG A 23 32.77 -19.88 -15.59
CA ARG A 23 31.34 -19.64 -15.93
C ARG A 23 30.33 -20.32 -15.02
N ALA A 24 30.73 -20.80 -13.84
CA ALA A 24 29.77 -21.14 -12.80
C ALA A 24 29.36 -19.84 -12.07
N ALA A 25 28.68 -18.93 -12.78
CA ALA A 25 27.85 -17.98 -12.08
C ALA A 25 26.83 -18.80 -11.28
N SER A 26 26.73 -18.57 -9.96
CA SER A 26 25.72 -19.23 -9.15
C SER A 26 24.35 -18.97 -9.78
N ARG A 27 23.59 -20.03 -10.03
CA ARG A 27 22.18 -19.93 -10.46
C ARG A 27 21.39 -19.20 -9.38
N LEU A 28 21.17 -17.90 -9.57
CA LEU A 28 20.44 -17.07 -8.61
C LEU A 28 18.95 -17.09 -8.91
N VAL A 29 18.15 -17.30 -7.87
CA VAL A 29 16.71 -17.04 -7.86
C VAL A 29 16.44 -15.95 -6.85
N LEU A 30 16.05 -14.78 -7.35
CA LEU A 30 15.70 -13.61 -6.55
C LEU A 30 14.19 -13.38 -6.65
N SER A 31 13.58 -12.84 -5.59
CA SER A 31 12.21 -12.35 -5.68
C SER A 31 12.18 -10.83 -5.64
N HIS A 32 11.33 -10.24 -6.48
CA HIS A 32 11.07 -8.81 -6.44
C HIS A 32 10.17 -8.50 -5.25
N TYR A 33 10.58 -7.54 -4.41
CA TYR A 33 9.94 -7.23 -3.14
C TYR A 33 9.55 -5.75 -3.15
N MET A 34 8.26 -5.45 -3.01
CA MET A 34 7.75 -4.09 -2.93
C MET A 34 8.06 -3.50 -1.56
N LEU A 35 8.92 -2.49 -1.50
CA LEU A 35 9.25 -1.85 -0.22
C LEU A 35 8.04 -1.01 0.23
N GLY A 36 7.50 -1.35 1.39
CA GLY A 36 6.51 -0.56 2.13
C GLY A 36 6.91 -0.46 3.60
N ASP A 37 6.12 0.24 4.40
CA ASP A 37 6.32 0.28 5.84
C ASP A 37 5.98 -1.10 6.44
N ILE A 38 6.90 -1.69 7.21
CA ILE A 38 6.71 -3.00 7.87
C ILE A 38 7.48 -3.04 9.18
N THR A 39 6.97 -3.80 10.14
CA THR A 39 7.70 -4.06 11.39
C THR A 39 8.97 -4.90 11.15
N GLU A 40 9.90 -4.82 12.09
CA GLU A 40 11.11 -5.66 12.08
C GLU A 40 10.77 -7.16 12.10
N GLU A 41 9.75 -7.56 12.87
CA GLU A 41 9.28 -8.95 12.93
C GLU A 41 8.77 -9.45 11.58
N HIS A 42 7.99 -8.64 10.88
CA HIS A 42 7.48 -8.98 9.54
C HIS A 42 8.61 -9.07 8.51
N ALA A 43 9.60 -8.16 8.58
CA ALA A 43 10.80 -8.24 7.76
C ALA A 43 11.58 -9.55 7.99
N HIS A 44 11.71 -9.99 9.24
CA HIS A 44 12.35 -11.28 9.57
C HIS A 44 11.57 -12.45 8.99
N LYS A 45 10.25 -12.44 9.17
CA LYS A 45 9.37 -13.50 8.69
C LYS A 45 9.41 -13.65 7.17
N ASP A 46 9.42 -12.54 6.44
CA ASP A 46 9.55 -12.56 4.98
C ASP A 46 10.88 -13.18 4.52
N ILE A 47 11.99 -12.82 5.17
CA ILE A 47 13.31 -13.39 4.87
C ILE A 47 13.34 -14.89 5.21
N ASP A 48 12.81 -15.29 6.37
CA ASP A 48 12.80 -16.70 6.80
C ASP A 48 11.96 -17.58 5.88
N ASP A 49 10.79 -17.10 5.45
CA ASP A 49 9.92 -17.83 4.53
C ASP A 49 10.54 -17.89 3.12
N ALA A 50 11.21 -16.82 2.68
CA ALA A 50 11.96 -16.83 1.41
C ALA A 50 13.12 -17.82 1.43
N ILE A 51 13.90 -17.87 2.51
CA ILE A 51 14.96 -18.87 2.71
C ILE A 51 14.37 -20.28 2.70
N ALA A 52 13.27 -20.50 3.41
CA ALA A 52 12.60 -21.81 3.46
C ALA A 52 12.07 -22.27 2.09
N MET A 53 11.72 -21.33 1.21
CA MET A 53 11.34 -21.63 -0.18
C MET A 53 12.55 -21.95 -1.07
N GLY A 54 13.76 -21.52 -0.68
CA GLY A 54 15.01 -21.73 -1.41
C GLY A 54 15.49 -20.50 -2.21
N LEU A 55 14.92 -19.32 -1.95
CA LEU A 55 15.37 -18.07 -2.56
C LEU A 55 16.78 -17.70 -2.11
N ASP A 56 17.55 -17.10 -3.02
CA ASP A 56 18.88 -16.56 -2.70
C ASP A 56 18.80 -15.14 -2.15
N GLY A 57 17.68 -14.44 -2.38
CA GLY A 57 17.57 -13.05 -1.96
C GLY A 57 16.35 -12.32 -2.47
N PHE A 58 16.25 -11.05 -2.04
CA PHE A 58 15.28 -10.09 -2.55
C PHE A 58 15.92 -8.98 -3.38
N VAL A 59 15.17 -8.54 -4.37
CA VAL A 59 15.37 -7.29 -5.08
C VAL A 59 14.34 -6.30 -4.53
N LEU A 60 14.78 -5.39 -3.65
CA LEU A 60 13.94 -4.45 -2.92
C LEU A 60 13.60 -3.25 -3.81
N ASN A 61 12.36 -3.18 -4.28
CA ASN A 61 11.81 -2.09 -5.06
C ASN A 61 11.57 -0.87 -4.17
N VAL A 62 12.34 0.18 -4.38
CA VAL A 62 12.19 1.43 -3.66
C VAL A 62 11.39 2.38 -4.54
N GLY A 63 10.15 2.67 -4.15
CA GLY A 63 9.23 3.56 -4.86
C GLY A 63 9.69 5.02 -4.87
N TYR A 64 9.79 5.65 -3.70
CA TYR A 64 10.40 6.98 -3.52
C TYR A 64 11.42 6.95 -2.38
N PRO A 65 12.72 7.19 -2.66
CA PRO A 65 13.77 6.93 -1.68
C PRO A 65 13.87 7.95 -0.54
N LYS A 66 13.12 9.06 -0.59
CA LYS A 66 13.19 10.15 0.40
C LYS A 66 12.06 10.14 1.43
N LEU A 67 11.22 9.11 1.45
CA LEU A 67 10.25 8.93 2.52
C LEU A 67 10.96 8.56 3.83
N ASP A 68 10.50 9.12 4.95
CA ASP A 68 11.13 8.95 6.25
C ASP A 68 11.18 7.50 6.72
N TRP A 69 10.21 6.66 6.31
CA TRP A 69 10.15 5.24 6.67
C TRP A 69 11.08 4.34 5.83
N VAL A 70 11.53 4.79 4.65
CA VAL A 70 12.35 3.95 3.74
C VAL A 70 13.66 3.50 4.38
N PRO A 71 14.47 4.38 5.01
CA PRO A 71 15.68 3.95 5.69
C PRO A 71 15.44 2.98 6.85
N GLU A 72 14.30 3.10 7.54
CA GLU A 72 13.92 2.23 8.66
C GLU A 72 13.59 0.82 8.17
N THR A 73 12.67 0.67 7.21
CA THR A 73 12.36 -0.65 6.62
C THR A 73 13.61 -1.32 6.03
N LEU A 74 14.44 -0.56 5.29
CA LEU A 74 15.69 -1.10 4.76
C LEU A 74 16.63 -1.55 5.89
N SER A 75 16.65 -0.84 7.02
CA SER A 75 17.45 -1.25 8.19
C SER A 75 16.92 -2.53 8.83
N HIS A 76 15.60 -2.75 8.88
CA HIS A 76 15.03 -4.03 9.34
C HIS A 76 15.49 -5.20 8.45
N LEU A 77 15.30 -5.07 7.13
CA LEU A 77 15.65 -6.13 6.17
C LEU A 77 17.15 -6.41 6.12
N TYR A 78 17.99 -5.38 5.93
CA TYR A 78 19.44 -5.56 5.89
C TYR A 78 20.04 -5.90 7.25
N GLY A 79 19.44 -5.43 8.35
CA GLY A 79 19.86 -5.78 9.70
C GLY A 79 19.75 -7.28 9.95
N TYR A 80 18.60 -7.87 9.63
CA TYR A 80 18.40 -9.31 9.75
C TYR A 80 19.25 -10.11 8.77
N ALA A 81 19.33 -9.68 7.51
CA ALA A 81 20.14 -10.37 6.52
C ALA A 81 21.64 -10.34 6.88
N ASP A 82 22.17 -9.25 7.45
CA ASP A 82 23.54 -9.20 7.95
C ASP A 82 23.77 -10.12 9.15
N ASP A 83 22.82 -10.17 10.09
CA ASP A 83 22.89 -11.11 11.23
C ASP A 83 22.95 -12.56 10.73
N LEU A 84 22.10 -12.93 9.77
CA LEU A 84 22.13 -14.24 9.12
C LEU A 84 23.48 -14.50 8.43
N VAL A 85 24.01 -13.54 7.66
CA VAL A 85 25.31 -13.67 7.00
C VAL A 85 26.44 -13.85 8.01
N SER A 86 26.41 -13.13 9.14
CA SER A 86 27.40 -13.28 10.21
C SER A 86 27.40 -14.68 10.84
N LYS A 87 26.27 -15.39 10.76
CA LYS A 87 26.07 -16.77 11.22
C LYS A 87 26.30 -17.82 10.11
N GLY A 88 26.79 -17.41 8.94
CA GLY A 88 27.07 -18.28 7.80
C GLY A 88 25.90 -18.44 6.81
N GLY A 89 24.84 -17.66 6.95
CA GLY A 89 23.75 -17.57 5.99
C GLY A 89 24.18 -16.95 4.66
N THR A 90 23.45 -17.27 3.59
CA THR A 90 23.78 -16.83 2.22
C THR A 90 22.74 -15.92 1.60
N PHE A 91 21.65 -15.60 2.30
CA PHE A 91 20.58 -14.74 1.78
C PHE A 91 21.10 -13.32 1.53
N LYS A 92 20.78 -12.75 0.36
CA LYS A 92 21.26 -11.44 -0.08
C LYS A 92 20.12 -10.49 -0.42
N LEU A 93 20.40 -9.20 -0.36
CA LEU A 93 19.47 -8.14 -0.73
C LEU A 93 20.11 -7.24 -1.78
N ALA A 94 19.34 -6.82 -2.77
CA ALA A 94 19.72 -5.82 -3.76
C ALA A 94 18.68 -4.71 -3.82
N LEU A 95 19.06 -3.51 -4.24
CA LEU A 95 18.11 -2.42 -4.48
C LEU A 95 17.66 -2.38 -5.94
N SER A 96 16.35 -2.19 -6.13
CA SER A 96 15.70 -1.85 -7.39
C SER A 96 15.14 -0.45 -7.32
N LEU A 97 15.52 0.37 -8.29
CA LEU A 97 15.08 1.75 -8.40
C LEU A 97 13.76 1.79 -9.17
N ASP A 98 12.67 2.23 -8.53
CA ASP A 98 11.42 2.47 -9.25
C ASP A 98 11.43 3.84 -9.92
N LEU A 99 11.95 3.85 -11.15
CA LEU A 99 12.09 5.08 -11.94
C LEU A 99 10.75 5.56 -12.49
N TYR A 100 9.75 4.67 -12.60
CA TYR A 100 8.40 5.05 -12.97
C TYR A 100 7.70 5.78 -11.82
N ALA A 101 7.75 5.23 -10.60
CA ALA A 101 7.17 5.83 -9.41
C ALA A 101 7.81 7.17 -9.08
N THR A 102 9.15 7.25 -8.95
CA THR A 102 9.84 8.54 -8.76
C THR A 102 9.55 9.56 -9.87
N GLY A 103 9.35 9.11 -11.12
CA GLY A 103 8.94 9.98 -12.24
C GLY A 103 7.55 10.57 -12.05
N ALA A 104 6.58 9.77 -11.59
CA ALA A 104 5.23 10.25 -11.26
C ALA A 104 5.24 11.28 -10.12
N TRP A 105 6.15 11.11 -9.15
CA TRP A 105 6.28 11.99 -7.99
C TRP A 105 6.81 13.39 -8.34
N CYS A 106 7.50 13.56 -9.46
CA CYS A 106 7.87 14.87 -10.05
C CYS A 106 6.67 15.81 -10.22
N TYR A 107 5.47 15.25 -10.37
CA TYR A 107 4.24 15.99 -10.62
C TYR A 107 3.39 16.21 -9.36
N ASP A 108 3.80 15.65 -8.21
CA ASP A 108 3.21 15.96 -6.91
C ASP A 108 3.98 17.10 -6.22
N LYS A 109 3.41 18.31 -6.34
CA LYS A 109 3.97 19.54 -5.78
C LYS A 109 4.15 19.52 -4.26
N LYS A 110 3.58 18.54 -3.53
CA LYS A 110 3.76 18.41 -2.07
C LYS A 110 5.06 17.73 -1.67
N LEU A 111 5.70 16.97 -2.58
CA LEU A 111 6.77 16.04 -2.24
C LEU A 111 8.15 16.43 -2.82
N GLY A 112 8.20 17.40 -3.75
CA GLY A 112 9.45 17.99 -4.24
C GLY A 112 9.43 18.33 -5.73
N ASN A 113 10.61 18.66 -6.29
CA ASN A 113 10.85 18.84 -7.73
C ASN A 113 11.76 17.73 -8.28
N ASP A 114 11.78 16.57 -7.61
CA ASP A 114 12.68 15.47 -7.89
C ASP A 114 12.10 14.61 -9.03
N CYS A 115 12.75 14.63 -10.19
CA CYS A 115 12.13 14.17 -11.43
C CYS A 115 12.60 12.79 -11.92
N GLY A 116 12.46 11.78 -11.06
CA GLY A 116 12.45 10.38 -11.52
C GLY A 116 13.77 9.77 -11.94
N GLY A 117 14.88 10.50 -11.84
CA GLY A 117 16.18 10.03 -12.29
C GLY A 117 16.86 9.10 -11.28
N PRO A 118 17.78 8.23 -11.72
CA PRO A 118 18.52 7.35 -10.82
C PRO A 118 19.34 8.12 -9.76
N LYS A 119 19.62 9.42 -10.00
CA LYS A 119 20.25 10.32 -9.03
C LYS A 119 19.50 10.47 -7.70
N GLU A 120 18.17 10.31 -7.70
CA GLU A 120 17.37 10.46 -6.48
C GLU A 120 17.66 9.34 -5.47
N TYR A 121 18.20 8.22 -5.95
CA TYR A 121 18.55 7.06 -5.15
C TYR A 121 19.97 7.10 -4.60
N GLU A 122 20.75 8.15 -4.87
CA GLU A 122 22.18 8.17 -4.49
C GLU A 122 22.40 7.98 -2.99
N THR A 123 21.64 8.71 -2.17
CA THR A 123 21.78 8.67 -0.70
C THR A 123 21.43 7.29 -0.15
N VAL A 124 20.32 6.70 -0.59
CA VAL A 124 19.91 5.37 -0.12
C VAL A 124 20.91 4.31 -0.59
N LEU A 125 21.35 4.34 -1.85
CA LEU A 125 22.37 3.40 -2.35
C LEU A 125 23.66 3.50 -1.54
N LYS A 126 24.25 4.70 -1.40
CA LYS A 126 25.50 4.91 -0.64
C LYS A 126 25.40 4.42 0.81
N SER A 127 24.21 4.40 1.40
CA SER A 127 23.98 3.94 2.77
C SER A 127 23.99 2.41 2.91
N PHE A 128 23.68 1.64 1.86
CA PHE A 128 23.51 0.18 1.95
C PHE A 128 24.49 -0.63 1.09
N LEU A 129 25.13 -0.07 0.06
CA LEU A 129 26.06 -0.81 -0.83
C LEU A 129 27.25 -1.47 -0.12
N GLY A 130 27.62 -0.98 1.07
CA GLY A 130 28.73 -1.50 1.86
C GLY A 130 28.42 -2.72 2.72
N ARG A 131 27.17 -3.18 2.79
CA ARG A 131 26.74 -4.23 3.71
C ARG A 131 27.13 -5.63 3.23
N ASP A 132 27.37 -6.55 4.16
CA ASP A 132 27.78 -7.92 3.87
C ASP A 132 26.66 -8.76 3.24
N SER A 133 25.40 -8.44 3.57
CA SER A 133 24.21 -9.00 2.92
C SER A 133 23.85 -8.33 1.59
N TYR A 134 24.54 -7.26 1.17
CA TYR A 134 24.27 -6.66 -0.15
C TYR A 134 24.74 -7.59 -1.26
N LEU A 135 23.87 -7.90 -2.21
CA LEU A 135 24.17 -8.79 -3.33
C LEU A 135 25.27 -8.19 -4.21
N ARG A 136 26.32 -8.96 -4.44
CA ARG A 136 27.40 -8.62 -5.35
C ARG A 136 27.48 -9.64 -6.47
N TYR A 137 27.81 -9.18 -7.67
CA TYR A 137 27.78 -10.02 -8.86
C TYR A 137 28.83 -9.61 -9.90
N GLY A 138 29.09 -10.53 -10.83
CA GLY A 138 29.97 -10.32 -11.97
C GLY A 138 31.46 -10.47 -11.62
N PRO A 139 32.34 -10.32 -12.63
CA PRO A 139 33.77 -10.61 -12.49
C PRO A 139 34.48 -9.70 -11.49
N ASN A 140 33.96 -8.48 -11.27
CA ASN A 140 34.53 -7.50 -10.34
C ASN A 140 33.88 -7.55 -8.95
N ASN A 141 32.90 -8.43 -8.74
CA ASN A 141 32.15 -8.54 -7.48
C ASN A 141 31.54 -7.19 -7.04
N PHE A 142 31.00 -6.43 -8.00
CA PHE A 142 30.39 -5.14 -7.74
C PHE A 142 28.97 -5.30 -7.19
N PRO A 143 28.47 -4.32 -6.42
CA PRO A 143 27.08 -4.31 -5.97
C PRO A 143 26.10 -4.45 -7.12
N PHE A 144 25.17 -5.39 -7.01
CA PHE A 144 24.10 -5.60 -7.97
C PHE A 144 23.01 -4.54 -7.78
N ILE A 145 22.66 -3.85 -8.87
CA ILE A 145 21.61 -2.81 -8.87
C ILE A 145 20.71 -3.06 -10.09
N THR A 146 19.41 -2.95 -9.89
CA THR A 146 18.40 -3.08 -10.96
C THR A 146 17.39 -1.93 -10.88
N SER A 147 16.42 -1.89 -11.77
CA SER A 147 15.36 -0.87 -11.80
C SER A 147 14.04 -1.47 -12.27
N PHE A 148 12.94 -0.86 -11.86
CA PHE A 148 11.66 -1.01 -12.53
C PHE A 148 11.54 0.09 -13.60
N SER A 149 11.56 -0.34 -14.87
CA SER A 149 11.66 0.51 -16.07
C SER A 149 12.94 1.39 -16.15
N THR A 150 13.04 2.15 -17.23
CA THR A 150 14.02 3.24 -17.37
C THR A 150 13.45 4.61 -16.94
N GLY A 151 12.15 4.72 -16.63
CA GLY A 151 11.52 5.97 -16.18
C GLY A 151 11.68 7.13 -17.17
N ASN A 152 11.71 6.83 -18.48
CA ASN A 152 12.01 7.78 -19.56
C ASN A 152 13.38 8.49 -19.44
N GLN A 153 14.31 7.94 -18.66
CA GLN A 153 15.67 8.45 -18.55
C GLN A 153 16.52 8.02 -19.75
N THR A 154 17.52 8.83 -20.09
CA THR A 154 18.40 8.62 -21.25
C THR A 154 19.70 7.93 -20.87
N ASP A 155 20.41 7.41 -21.86
CA ASP A 155 21.80 6.96 -21.75
C ASP A 155 22.69 7.92 -20.96
N LYS A 156 22.55 9.23 -21.22
CA LYS A 156 23.34 10.28 -20.57
C LYS A 156 23.06 10.37 -19.07
N ASP A 157 21.79 10.26 -18.68
CA ASP A 157 21.38 10.33 -17.27
C ASP A 157 21.98 9.15 -16.49
N PHE A 158 21.94 7.95 -17.06
CA PHE A 158 22.58 6.77 -16.46
C PHE A 158 24.10 6.88 -16.47
N ILE A 159 24.73 7.34 -17.56
CA ILE A 159 26.19 7.53 -17.61
C ILE A 159 26.66 8.53 -16.57
N GLU A 160 25.94 9.64 -16.37
CA GLU A 160 26.25 10.64 -15.37
C GLU A 160 26.08 10.11 -13.96
N TRP A 161 24.96 9.44 -13.69
CA TRP A 161 24.71 8.79 -12.40
C TRP A 161 25.74 7.72 -12.06
N LYS A 162 26.10 6.82 -13.00
CA LYS A 162 27.12 5.79 -12.74
C LYS A 162 28.48 6.36 -12.31
N LYS A 163 28.83 7.57 -12.79
CA LYS A 163 30.07 8.26 -12.36
C LYS A 163 30.05 8.65 -10.88
N SER A 164 28.89 8.94 -10.29
CA SER A 164 28.79 9.26 -8.86
C SER A 164 29.09 8.05 -7.95
N PHE A 165 29.18 6.86 -8.54
CA PHE A 165 29.62 5.60 -7.93
C PHE A 165 30.93 5.07 -8.53
N ALA A 166 31.74 5.92 -9.16
CA ALA A 166 32.99 5.53 -9.84
C ALA A 166 32.84 4.40 -10.87
N ASN A 167 31.61 4.15 -11.36
CA ASN A 167 31.22 3.00 -12.18
C ASN A 167 31.45 1.62 -11.52
N GLU A 168 31.56 1.56 -10.19
CA GLU A 168 31.73 0.33 -9.41
C GLU A 168 30.38 -0.30 -9.06
N MET A 169 29.58 -0.61 -10.07
CA MET A 169 28.28 -1.29 -9.91
C MET A 169 28.08 -2.33 -11.01
N PHE A 170 27.30 -3.38 -10.70
CA PHE A 170 26.82 -4.36 -11.67
C PHE A 170 25.35 -4.05 -11.97
N PHE A 171 25.09 -3.38 -13.10
CA PHE A 171 23.81 -2.75 -13.39
C PHE A 171 22.95 -3.58 -14.36
N VAL A 172 21.80 -4.06 -13.90
CA VAL A 172 20.86 -4.90 -14.66
C VAL A 172 19.48 -4.23 -14.66
N PRO A 173 19.25 -3.15 -15.44
CA PRO A 173 17.99 -2.41 -15.40
C PRO A 173 16.81 -3.17 -16.00
N GLY A 174 15.61 -2.82 -15.52
CA GLY A 174 14.35 -3.08 -16.22
C GLY A 174 14.34 -2.26 -17.51
N ILE A 175 14.44 -2.92 -18.66
CA ILE A 175 14.75 -2.25 -19.93
C ILE A 175 13.77 -2.60 -21.06
N ASP A 176 12.69 -3.30 -20.73
CA ASP A 176 11.64 -3.72 -21.65
C ASP A 176 10.77 -2.58 -22.20
N ASP A 177 10.84 -1.40 -21.60
CA ASP A 177 10.24 -0.14 -22.07
C ASP A 177 11.07 0.55 -23.17
N THR A 178 12.30 0.09 -23.43
CA THR A 178 13.19 0.74 -24.41
C THR A 178 12.95 0.26 -25.85
N PRO A 179 12.75 1.18 -26.82
CA PRO A 179 12.51 0.80 -28.21
C PRO A 179 13.67 0.00 -28.84
N GLY A 180 13.34 -1.15 -29.43
CA GLY A 180 14.28 -2.00 -30.15
C GLY A 180 15.01 -3.04 -29.30
N PHE A 181 14.75 -3.10 -27.99
CA PHE A 181 15.27 -4.15 -27.10
C PHE A 181 14.81 -5.55 -27.54
N TRP A 182 13.48 -5.74 -27.66
CA TRP A 182 12.87 -7.03 -28.02
C TRP A 182 13.25 -7.51 -29.43
N GLU A 183 13.60 -6.59 -30.33
CA GLU A 183 14.11 -6.86 -31.67
C GLU A 183 15.62 -7.06 -31.71
N SER A 184 16.33 -6.74 -30.62
CA SER A 184 17.78 -6.69 -30.56
C SER A 184 18.38 -5.81 -31.67
N HIS A 185 17.75 -4.66 -31.95
CA HIS A 185 18.18 -3.76 -33.00
C HIS A 185 19.63 -3.28 -32.80
N PRO A 186 20.46 -3.18 -33.85
CA PRO A 186 21.84 -2.70 -33.71
C PRO A 186 21.97 -1.32 -33.06
N ALA A 187 21.03 -0.42 -33.34
CA ALA A 187 20.99 0.92 -32.73
C ALA A 187 20.74 0.87 -31.22
N TRP A 188 19.92 -0.08 -30.75
CA TRP A 188 19.71 -0.29 -29.31
C TRP A 188 21.01 -0.69 -28.62
N TRP A 189 21.78 -1.60 -29.23
CA TRP A 189 23.09 -2.00 -28.72
C TRP A 189 24.12 -0.88 -28.69
N GLN A 190 24.10 0.02 -29.68
CA GLN A 190 24.98 1.20 -29.69
C GLN A 190 24.63 2.18 -28.56
N TYR A 191 23.35 2.25 -28.19
CA TYR A 191 22.85 3.19 -27.20
C TYR A 191 22.98 2.64 -25.76
N TRP A 192 22.50 1.43 -25.50
CA TRP A 192 22.44 0.85 -24.15
C TRP A 192 23.57 -0.13 -23.83
N GLY A 193 24.20 -0.72 -24.86
CA GLY A 193 25.04 -1.91 -24.70
C GLY A 193 26.23 -1.74 -23.77
N ASP A 194 26.88 -0.57 -23.76
CA ASP A 194 28.04 -0.30 -22.90
C ASP A 194 27.66 0.21 -21.49
N ILE A 195 26.38 0.54 -21.28
CA ILE A 195 25.87 1.15 -20.04
C ILE A 195 25.40 0.09 -19.03
N ILE A 196 24.93 -1.06 -19.53
CA ILE A 196 24.34 -2.12 -18.72
C ILE A 196 25.26 -3.32 -18.60
N ASP A 197 25.19 -4.10 -17.53
CA ASP A 197 25.87 -5.38 -17.35
C ASP A 197 24.94 -6.58 -17.62
N GLY A 198 23.65 -6.30 -17.66
CA GLY A 198 22.59 -7.25 -18.02
C GLY A 198 21.28 -6.55 -18.29
N ALA A 199 20.25 -7.32 -18.55
CA ALA A 199 18.88 -6.82 -18.66
C ALA A 199 17.95 -7.62 -17.74
N SER A 200 17.05 -6.90 -17.08
CA SER A 200 15.85 -7.47 -16.48
C SER A 200 14.62 -7.00 -17.22
N VAL A 201 13.56 -7.79 -17.14
CA VAL A 201 12.31 -7.54 -17.86
C VAL A 201 11.12 -7.95 -16.99
N TRP A 202 9.98 -7.34 -17.24
CA TRP A 202 8.71 -7.61 -16.56
C TRP A 202 7.65 -8.07 -17.55
N GLU A 203 7.56 -7.40 -18.69
CA GLU A 203 6.46 -7.55 -19.65
C GLU A 203 6.41 -8.91 -20.36
N SER A 204 7.50 -9.70 -20.31
CA SER A 204 7.47 -11.09 -20.77
C SER A 204 6.97 -12.08 -19.71
N ALA A 205 6.80 -11.67 -18.46
CA ALA A 205 6.31 -12.52 -17.38
C ALA A 205 4.87 -12.96 -17.62
N TRP A 206 4.07 -12.14 -18.31
CA TRP A 206 2.64 -12.34 -18.53
C TRP A 206 2.28 -12.42 -20.01
N PRO A 207 1.17 -13.10 -20.35
CA PRO A 207 0.47 -12.84 -21.60
C PRO A 207 0.15 -11.35 -21.74
N GLN A 208 0.11 -10.86 -22.99
CA GLN A 208 -0.31 -9.49 -23.24
C GLN A 208 -1.77 -9.31 -22.79
N VAL A 209 -2.22 -8.06 -22.59
CA VAL A 209 -3.64 -7.80 -22.35
C VAL A 209 -4.45 -8.36 -23.53
N HIS A 210 -5.55 -9.06 -23.26
CA HIS A 210 -6.35 -9.87 -24.22
C HIS A 210 -5.65 -11.14 -24.75
N GLY A 211 -4.41 -11.41 -24.35
CA GLY A 211 -3.64 -12.58 -24.76
C GLY A 211 -3.98 -13.84 -23.95
N THR A 212 -3.72 -15.00 -24.56
CA THR A 212 -3.96 -16.33 -23.96
C THR A 212 -2.73 -17.25 -24.03
N ASN A 213 -1.57 -16.71 -24.39
CA ASN A 213 -0.30 -17.42 -24.59
C ASN A 213 0.44 -17.68 -23.28
N GLU A 214 -0.19 -18.42 -22.36
CA GLU A 214 0.43 -18.83 -21.09
C GLU A 214 1.69 -19.68 -21.31
N GLY A 215 2.75 -19.40 -20.54
CA GLY A 215 4.01 -20.14 -20.64
C GLY A 215 4.94 -19.67 -21.77
N ASP A 216 4.57 -18.65 -22.54
CA ASP A 216 5.34 -18.20 -23.71
C ASP A 216 6.71 -17.60 -23.32
N LEU A 217 7.78 -18.22 -23.80
CA LEU A 217 9.17 -17.76 -23.60
C LEU A 217 9.79 -17.13 -24.87
N SER A 218 9.00 -16.94 -25.93
CA SER A 218 9.52 -16.55 -27.25
C SER A 218 10.26 -15.20 -27.23
N LYS A 219 9.72 -14.21 -26.50
CA LYS A 219 10.36 -12.91 -26.29
C LYS A 219 11.66 -13.05 -25.50
N ASP A 220 11.66 -13.83 -24.43
CA ASP A 220 12.81 -14.06 -23.58
C ASP A 220 13.97 -14.70 -24.35
N ILE A 221 13.69 -15.79 -25.08
CA ILE A 221 14.69 -16.51 -25.88
C ILE A 221 15.33 -15.59 -26.93
N LYS A 222 14.53 -14.72 -27.55
CA LYS A 222 14.98 -13.81 -28.61
C LYS A 222 16.03 -12.81 -28.12
N VAL A 223 15.90 -12.29 -26.89
CA VAL A 223 16.84 -11.29 -26.32
C VAL A 223 17.96 -11.91 -25.50
N MET A 224 17.69 -13.04 -24.83
CA MET A 224 18.65 -13.73 -23.96
C MET A 224 19.90 -14.17 -24.74
N GLY A 225 19.73 -14.77 -25.92
CA GLY A 225 20.86 -15.24 -26.73
C GLY A 225 21.85 -14.12 -27.12
N PRO A 226 21.38 -13.00 -27.69
CA PRO A 226 22.20 -11.81 -27.94
C PRO A 226 22.91 -11.24 -26.71
N LEU A 227 22.23 -11.15 -25.55
CA LEU A 227 22.82 -10.70 -24.27
C LEU A 227 23.98 -11.62 -23.85
N GLN A 228 23.72 -12.92 -23.77
CA GLN A 228 24.71 -13.91 -23.33
C GLN A 228 25.92 -13.99 -24.28
N LYS A 229 25.71 -13.83 -25.59
CA LYS A 229 26.80 -13.74 -26.59
C LYS A 229 27.73 -12.55 -26.36
N LYS A 230 27.21 -11.46 -25.77
CA LYS A 230 27.97 -10.25 -25.41
C LYS A 230 28.45 -10.26 -23.95
N GLY A 231 28.30 -11.37 -23.24
CA GLY A 231 28.69 -11.48 -21.83
C GLY A 231 27.82 -10.66 -20.88
N LYS A 232 26.60 -10.30 -21.30
CA LYS A 232 25.59 -9.62 -20.48
C LYS A 232 24.64 -10.65 -19.89
N VAL A 233 24.22 -10.47 -18.64
CA VAL A 233 23.25 -11.39 -18.01
C VAL A 233 21.83 -11.09 -18.43
N PHE A 234 20.99 -12.13 -18.46
CA PHE A 234 19.54 -11.99 -18.57
C PHE A 234 18.85 -12.47 -17.28
N MET A 235 18.13 -11.56 -16.62
CA MET A 235 17.28 -11.85 -15.48
C MET A 235 15.85 -12.10 -15.97
N MET A 236 15.48 -13.38 -16.07
CA MET A 236 14.22 -13.82 -16.65
C MET A 236 13.10 -13.83 -15.60
N PRO A 237 11.93 -13.23 -15.86
CA PRO A 237 10.85 -13.18 -14.90
C PRO A 237 9.94 -14.42 -14.96
N ILE A 238 9.42 -14.79 -13.80
CA ILE A 238 8.31 -15.73 -13.61
C ILE A 238 7.26 -15.03 -12.75
N SER A 239 6.02 -15.03 -13.24
CA SER A 239 4.85 -14.53 -12.52
C SER A 239 3.66 -15.42 -12.84
N MET A 240 2.60 -15.27 -12.08
CA MET A 240 1.30 -15.87 -12.37
C MET A 240 0.51 -15.03 -13.38
N LEU A 241 -0.77 -14.76 -13.13
CA LEU A 241 -1.56 -13.75 -13.83
C LEU A 241 -1.20 -12.33 -13.34
N GLN A 242 -1.83 -11.30 -13.90
CA GLN A 242 -1.82 -9.94 -13.33
C GLN A 242 -3.25 -9.41 -13.27
N TYR A 243 -3.74 -9.09 -12.09
CA TYR A 243 -4.98 -8.35 -11.91
C TYR A 243 -4.68 -7.11 -11.08
N LYS A 244 -4.79 -5.94 -11.71
CA LYS A 244 -4.51 -4.65 -11.09
C LYS A 244 -5.73 -3.79 -11.18
N ASN A 245 -6.32 -3.46 -10.03
CA ASN A 245 -7.37 -2.47 -9.89
C ASN A 245 -6.97 -1.46 -8.81
N ALA A 246 -5.91 -0.70 -9.10
CA ALA A 246 -5.28 0.23 -8.17
C ALA A 246 -4.46 1.27 -8.95
N TYR A 247 -4.16 2.40 -8.31
CA TYR A 247 -3.26 3.44 -8.84
C TYR A 247 -3.70 3.99 -10.23
N GLY A 248 -5.02 4.10 -10.46
CA GLY A 248 -5.58 4.55 -11.75
C GLY A 248 -5.53 3.50 -12.88
N ALA A 249 -5.03 2.30 -12.60
CA ALA A 249 -5.07 1.16 -13.50
C ALA A 249 -6.22 0.22 -13.15
N ASN A 250 -6.80 -0.39 -14.18
CA ASN A 250 -7.78 -1.45 -14.09
C ASN A 250 -7.55 -2.39 -15.28
N LEU A 251 -6.82 -3.47 -15.06
CA LEU A 251 -6.41 -4.42 -16.09
C LEU A 251 -6.38 -5.85 -15.55
N TYR A 252 -6.57 -6.77 -16.47
CA TYR A 252 -6.49 -8.20 -16.26
C TYR A 252 -5.67 -8.83 -17.39
N ARG A 253 -4.54 -9.43 -17.04
CA ARG A 253 -3.77 -10.32 -17.92
C ARG A 253 -4.03 -11.74 -17.46
N ARG A 254 -4.80 -12.48 -18.27
CA ARG A 254 -5.03 -13.91 -18.07
C ARG A 254 -3.70 -14.64 -17.89
N GLY A 255 -3.65 -15.59 -16.97
CA GLY A 255 -2.41 -16.29 -16.66
C GLY A 255 -2.51 -17.30 -15.51
N GLU A 256 -3.69 -17.82 -15.25
CA GLU A 256 -3.96 -18.76 -14.16
C GLU A 256 -2.99 -19.96 -14.22
N MET A 257 -2.66 -20.47 -15.41
CA MET A 257 -1.68 -21.55 -15.60
C MET A 257 -0.31 -21.04 -16.07
N ASN A 258 -0.12 -19.73 -16.20
CA ASN A 258 1.11 -19.13 -16.72
C ASN A 258 2.33 -19.47 -15.87
N VAL A 259 2.24 -19.36 -14.54
CA VAL A 259 3.35 -19.69 -13.63
C VAL A 259 3.83 -21.14 -13.82
N VAL A 260 2.90 -22.09 -13.89
CA VAL A 260 3.19 -23.52 -14.01
C VAL A 260 3.82 -23.84 -15.38
N LYS A 261 3.21 -23.34 -16.47
CA LYS A 261 3.70 -23.56 -17.82
C LYS A 261 5.06 -22.88 -18.05
N ARG A 262 5.29 -21.68 -17.51
CA ARG A 262 6.60 -21.01 -17.58
C ARG A 262 7.65 -21.82 -16.85
N MET A 263 7.38 -22.32 -15.64
CA MET A 263 8.32 -23.19 -14.91
C MET A 263 8.73 -24.42 -15.72
N GLU A 264 7.75 -25.16 -16.28
CA GLU A 264 8.01 -26.34 -17.11
C GLU A 264 8.82 -25.99 -18.38
N ASN A 265 8.42 -24.92 -19.07
CA ASN A 265 9.09 -24.48 -20.30
C ASN A 265 10.53 -24.03 -20.02
N ILE A 266 10.78 -23.32 -18.92
CA ILE A 266 12.12 -22.84 -18.52
C ILE A 266 13.03 -24.03 -18.21
N LEU A 267 12.56 -25.03 -17.45
CA LEU A 267 13.32 -26.25 -17.17
C LEU A 267 13.65 -27.03 -18.46
N SER A 268 12.82 -26.91 -19.48
CA SER A 268 13.00 -27.56 -20.79
C SER A 268 13.86 -26.77 -21.77
N MET A 269 14.27 -25.54 -21.45
CA MET A 269 15.09 -24.73 -22.35
C MET A 269 16.50 -25.32 -22.53
N GLY A 270 16.97 -25.36 -23.77
CA GLY A 270 18.34 -25.81 -24.08
C GLY A 270 19.43 -24.83 -23.60
N SER A 271 19.13 -23.54 -23.48
CA SER A 271 19.99 -22.53 -22.86
C SER A 271 19.24 -21.91 -21.70
N GLN A 272 19.84 -21.95 -20.51
CA GLN A 272 19.22 -21.45 -19.29
C GLN A 272 19.48 -19.95 -19.12
N PRO A 273 18.55 -19.20 -18.49
CA PRO A 273 18.80 -17.83 -18.09
C PRO A 273 19.90 -17.76 -17.02
N ASP A 274 20.50 -16.58 -16.85
CA ASP A 274 21.57 -16.36 -15.88
C ASP A 274 21.00 -16.19 -14.46
N ILE A 275 19.86 -15.50 -14.35
CA ILE A 275 19.15 -15.21 -13.10
C ILE A 275 17.65 -15.43 -13.33
N ILE A 276 16.96 -16.04 -12.37
CA ILE A 276 15.49 -16.04 -12.32
C ILE A 276 15.03 -14.95 -11.36
N GLN A 277 14.05 -14.16 -11.79
CA GLN A 277 13.32 -13.24 -10.92
C GLN A 277 11.87 -13.71 -10.75
N LEU A 278 11.45 -13.93 -9.52
CA LEU A 278 10.06 -14.22 -9.19
C LEU A 278 9.31 -12.91 -8.90
N LEU A 279 8.25 -12.65 -9.65
CA LEU A 279 7.40 -11.47 -9.55
C LEU A 279 6.04 -11.85 -8.94
N THR A 280 5.69 -11.42 -7.74
CA THR A 280 6.48 -10.66 -6.74
C THR A 280 6.32 -11.33 -5.37
N TRP A 281 7.14 -10.97 -4.39
CA TRP A 281 6.94 -11.44 -3.02
C TRP A 281 5.60 -10.93 -2.47
N ASN A 282 5.31 -9.63 -2.61
CA ASN A 282 4.26 -8.98 -1.83
C ASN A 282 3.52 -7.84 -2.59
N ASP A 283 3.44 -7.89 -3.92
CA ASP A 283 2.62 -6.93 -4.68
C ASP A 283 1.14 -7.34 -4.74
N GLY A 284 0.47 -7.25 -3.59
CA GLY A 284 -0.97 -7.50 -3.46
C GLY A 284 -1.83 -6.67 -4.44
N PRO A 285 -1.61 -5.35 -4.60
CA PRO A 285 -2.36 -4.51 -5.54
C PRO A 285 -2.34 -4.95 -7.01
N GLU A 286 -1.43 -5.84 -7.40
CA GLU A 286 -1.37 -6.41 -8.75
C GLU A 286 -1.70 -7.92 -8.80
N SER A 287 -2.05 -8.50 -7.64
CA SER A 287 -2.60 -9.88 -7.46
C SER A 287 -1.70 -11.01 -7.97
N HIS A 288 -0.40 -10.81 -7.93
CA HIS A 288 0.59 -11.81 -8.35
C HIS A 288 1.67 -12.05 -7.29
N HIS A 289 1.37 -11.70 -6.04
CA HIS A 289 2.22 -11.99 -4.90
C HIS A 289 2.20 -13.49 -4.57
N PHE A 290 3.20 -13.95 -3.85
CA PHE A 290 3.23 -15.33 -3.31
C PHE A 290 3.87 -15.42 -1.91
N GLY A 291 4.27 -14.28 -1.36
CA GLY A 291 4.72 -14.07 0.01
C GLY A 291 3.63 -13.47 0.88
N ASN A 292 4.02 -12.96 2.05
CA ASN A 292 3.08 -12.38 3.01
C ASN A 292 2.62 -10.99 2.53
N LEU A 293 1.36 -10.66 2.84
CA LEU A 293 0.85 -9.29 2.79
C LEU A 293 0.69 -8.80 4.22
N TRP A 294 1.18 -7.59 4.52
CA TRP A 294 1.09 -7.00 5.84
C TRP A 294 0.12 -5.80 5.84
N PRO A 295 -0.79 -5.68 6.82
CA PRO A 295 -1.74 -4.56 6.87
C PRO A 295 -1.09 -3.17 6.86
N GLU A 296 0.09 -3.03 7.47
CA GLU A 296 0.83 -1.76 7.49
C GLU A 296 1.55 -1.43 6.18
N GLN A 297 1.80 -2.43 5.32
CA GLN A 297 2.59 -2.26 4.10
C GLN A 297 1.86 -1.41 3.06
N ASN A 298 0.54 -1.55 2.97
CA ASN A 298 -0.29 -0.77 2.08
C ASN A 298 -1.64 -0.48 2.74
N THR A 299 -1.86 0.78 3.08
CA THR A 299 -3.10 1.25 3.71
C THR A 299 -4.14 1.78 2.71
N ASP A 300 -3.88 1.68 1.41
CA ASP A 300 -4.79 2.21 0.38
C ASP A 300 -6.10 1.42 0.34
N ALA A 301 -7.21 2.14 0.45
CA ALA A 301 -8.53 1.53 0.54
C ALA A 301 -8.94 0.74 -0.71
N GLN A 302 -8.51 1.17 -1.90
CA GLN A 302 -8.80 0.51 -3.18
C GLN A 302 -8.19 -0.90 -3.26
N PRO A 303 -6.86 -1.08 -3.24
CA PRO A 303 -6.27 -2.42 -3.30
C PRO A 303 -6.65 -3.28 -2.10
N ASN A 304 -6.79 -2.72 -0.89
CA ASN A 304 -7.17 -3.49 0.30
C ASN A 304 -8.56 -4.17 0.17
N GLN A 305 -9.39 -3.76 -0.80
CA GLN A 305 -10.67 -4.38 -1.10
C GLN A 305 -10.56 -5.76 -1.77
N TYR A 306 -9.42 -6.12 -2.34
CA TYR A 306 -9.21 -7.45 -2.92
C TYR A 306 -7.84 -8.04 -2.59
N ALA A 307 -6.91 -7.25 -2.09
CA ALA A 307 -5.54 -7.62 -1.75
C ALA A 307 -5.29 -7.45 -0.25
N SER A 308 -5.96 -8.28 0.55
CA SER A 308 -5.81 -8.32 2.02
C SER A 308 -5.26 -9.67 2.48
N PRO A 309 -4.66 -9.76 3.68
CA PRO A 309 -4.15 -11.02 4.22
C PRO A 309 -5.23 -12.10 4.30
N ASP A 310 -6.44 -11.74 4.72
CA ASP A 310 -7.57 -12.67 4.91
C ASP A 310 -8.26 -13.06 3.60
N GLY A 311 -8.20 -12.19 2.58
CA GLY A 311 -8.94 -12.34 1.33
C GLY A 311 -8.11 -12.84 0.15
N SER A 312 -6.78 -12.81 0.26
CA SER A 312 -5.86 -13.04 -0.87
C SER A 312 -4.55 -13.68 -0.44
N ASP A 313 -4.59 -14.70 0.41
CA ASP A 313 -3.39 -15.49 0.71
C ASP A 313 -2.97 -16.31 -0.52
N HIS A 314 -1.83 -15.92 -1.13
CA HIS A 314 -1.24 -16.61 -2.28
C HIS A 314 -0.03 -17.48 -1.89
N THR A 315 0.29 -17.60 -0.60
CA THR A 315 1.42 -18.41 -0.10
C THR A 315 1.30 -19.89 -0.43
N ALA A 316 0.10 -20.36 -0.79
CA ALA A 316 -0.14 -21.69 -1.33
C ALA A 316 0.73 -22.00 -2.57
N LEU A 317 1.10 -21.00 -3.37
CA LEU A 317 1.97 -21.16 -4.54
C LEU A 317 3.44 -21.43 -4.18
N GLN A 318 3.88 -21.13 -2.96
CA GLN A 318 5.30 -21.26 -2.57
C GLN A 318 5.84 -22.68 -2.73
N SER A 319 4.99 -23.71 -2.59
CA SER A 319 5.39 -25.10 -2.82
C SER A 319 5.80 -25.37 -4.27
N LEU A 320 5.09 -24.77 -5.23
CA LEU A 320 5.42 -24.86 -6.66
C LEU A 320 6.72 -24.10 -6.96
N TYR A 321 6.87 -22.89 -6.43
CA TYR A 321 8.11 -22.12 -6.56
C TYR A 321 9.30 -22.84 -5.95
N SER A 322 9.16 -23.43 -4.75
CA SER A 322 10.23 -24.18 -4.09
C SER A 322 10.68 -25.39 -4.92
N ALA A 323 9.72 -26.17 -5.45
CA ALA A 323 10.02 -27.30 -6.32
C ALA A 323 10.72 -26.87 -7.63
N PHE A 324 10.30 -25.75 -8.21
CA PHE A 324 10.94 -25.16 -9.39
C PHE A 324 12.36 -24.70 -9.08
N ILE A 325 12.57 -23.97 -7.99
CA ILE A 325 13.89 -23.48 -7.56
C ILE A 325 14.84 -24.66 -7.39
N HIS A 326 14.39 -25.71 -6.71
CA HIS A 326 15.17 -26.92 -6.53
C HIS A 326 15.57 -27.56 -7.87
N ALA A 327 14.60 -27.79 -8.76
CA ALA A 327 14.84 -28.38 -10.08
C ALA A 327 15.75 -27.49 -10.95
N TRP A 328 15.55 -26.18 -10.92
CA TRP A 328 16.33 -25.25 -11.73
C TRP A 328 17.77 -25.14 -11.23
N LYS A 329 18.00 -25.09 -9.92
CA LYS A 329 19.36 -25.05 -9.36
C LYS A 329 20.10 -26.37 -9.55
N ASN A 330 19.45 -27.50 -9.26
CA ASN A 330 20.10 -28.81 -9.23
C ASN A 330 20.03 -29.58 -10.57
N GLY A 331 19.18 -29.13 -11.50
CA GLY A 331 18.77 -29.91 -12.65
C GLY A 331 17.75 -30.99 -12.27
N GLY A 332 17.08 -31.54 -13.28
CA GLY A 332 16.08 -32.60 -13.11
C GLY A 332 14.65 -32.10 -13.04
N SER A 333 13.77 -32.91 -12.45
CA SER A 333 12.34 -32.66 -12.36
C SER A 333 11.98 -31.92 -11.07
N MET A 334 10.84 -31.22 -11.10
CA MET A 334 10.24 -30.65 -9.90
C MET A 334 9.88 -31.77 -8.91
N VAL A 335 10.39 -31.66 -7.70
CA VAL A 335 10.11 -32.56 -6.57
C VAL A 335 9.73 -31.73 -5.34
N PRO A 336 8.98 -32.28 -4.37
CA PRO A 336 8.74 -31.59 -3.11
C PRO A 336 10.08 -31.20 -2.46
N ALA A 337 10.28 -29.91 -2.18
CA ALA A 337 11.58 -29.38 -1.75
C ALA A 337 11.50 -28.44 -0.53
N SER A 338 10.30 -28.19 0.01
CA SER A 338 10.10 -27.29 1.14
C SER A 338 10.22 -28.04 2.47
N SER A 339 11.17 -27.63 3.31
CA SER A 339 11.46 -28.23 4.62
C SER A 339 10.33 -28.13 5.65
N LYS A 340 9.36 -27.24 5.44
CA LYS A 340 8.23 -26.99 6.36
C LYS A 340 6.96 -27.80 6.00
N ARG A 341 6.93 -28.56 4.91
CA ARG A 341 5.74 -29.30 4.46
C ARG A 341 5.97 -30.81 4.45
N ASP A 342 4.91 -31.56 4.67
CA ASP A 342 4.94 -33.02 4.68
C ASP A 342 5.32 -33.55 3.28
N GLU A 343 6.51 -34.11 3.15
CA GLU A 343 7.00 -34.75 1.93
C GLU A 343 6.23 -36.03 1.60
N ALA A 344 5.40 -36.54 2.51
CA ALA A 344 4.62 -37.75 2.32
C ALA A 344 3.41 -37.58 1.39
N ILE A 345 2.96 -36.34 1.11
CA ILE A 345 1.80 -36.06 0.24
C ILE A 345 2.17 -35.19 -0.96
N PRO A 346 1.38 -35.22 -2.06
CA PRO A 346 1.52 -34.24 -3.13
C PRO A 346 1.37 -32.80 -2.62
N GLN A 347 2.25 -31.91 -3.06
CA GLN A 347 2.27 -30.50 -2.64
C GLN A 347 1.83 -29.59 -3.79
N GLY A 348 1.00 -28.59 -3.51
CA GLY A 348 0.54 -27.65 -4.51
C GLY A 348 -0.75 -26.96 -4.12
N ALA A 349 -1.53 -26.54 -5.10
CA ALA A 349 -2.71 -25.73 -4.88
C ALA A 349 -3.79 -25.96 -5.95
N LEU A 350 -5.02 -25.57 -5.60
CA LEU A 350 -6.13 -25.31 -6.51
C LEU A 350 -6.43 -23.81 -6.47
N TRP A 351 -6.73 -23.20 -7.60
CA TRP A 351 -7.15 -21.80 -7.66
C TRP A 351 -8.23 -21.55 -8.70
N HIS A 352 -8.98 -20.47 -8.45
CA HIS A 352 -10.05 -19.98 -9.30
C HIS A 352 -10.27 -18.47 -9.08
N LYS A 353 -10.99 -17.81 -9.98
CA LYS A 353 -11.48 -16.44 -9.75
C LYS A 353 -12.56 -16.43 -8.67
N SER A 354 -12.72 -15.33 -7.95
CA SER A 354 -13.81 -15.19 -6.96
C SER A 354 -15.20 -15.11 -7.61
N ILE A 355 -15.28 -14.65 -8.87
CA ILE A 355 -16.53 -14.51 -9.62
C ILE A 355 -16.48 -15.14 -11.02
N PHE A 356 -17.65 -15.51 -11.55
CA PHE A 356 -17.79 -15.98 -12.92
C PHE A 356 -17.51 -14.88 -13.94
N GLN A 357 -17.09 -15.27 -15.14
CA GLN A 357 -16.79 -14.39 -16.26
C GLN A 357 -18.01 -13.60 -16.74
N THR A 358 -19.21 -14.20 -16.58
CA THR A 358 -20.49 -13.59 -16.96
C THR A 358 -21.08 -12.70 -15.87
N THR A 359 -20.43 -12.58 -14.71
CA THR A 359 -20.92 -11.77 -13.61
C THR A 359 -20.83 -10.30 -13.95
N THR A 360 -21.91 -9.56 -13.66
CA THR A 360 -21.96 -8.10 -13.81
C THR A 360 -21.87 -7.47 -12.43
N CYS A 361 -20.84 -6.67 -12.19
CA CYS A 361 -20.69 -5.95 -10.92
C CYS A 361 -21.38 -4.58 -10.96
N PRO A 362 -21.80 -4.06 -9.79
CA PRO A 362 -22.31 -2.70 -9.67
C PRO A 362 -21.33 -1.66 -10.25
N GLY A 363 -21.86 -0.66 -10.95
CA GLY A 363 -21.08 0.43 -11.56
C GLY A 363 -20.22 0.07 -12.75
N GLY A 364 -20.51 -1.03 -13.45
CA GLY A 364 -19.93 -1.31 -14.78
C GLY A 364 -20.12 -0.16 -15.79
N ASP A 365 -21.20 0.62 -15.66
CA ASP A 365 -21.48 1.82 -16.46
C ASP A 365 -20.89 3.12 -15.87
N SER A 366 -20.17 3.04 -14.75
CA SER A 366 -19.56 4.20 -14.09
C SER A 366 -18.48 4.82 -14.96
N SER A 367 -18.28 6.14 -14.87
CA SER A 367 -17.10 6.80 -15.47
C SER A 367 -15.81 6.51 -14.70
N VAL A 368 -15.92 5.99 -13.47
CA VAL A 368 -14.78 5.68 -12.62
C VAL A 368 -14.24 4.31 -12.99
N LYS A 369 -13.03 4.29 -13.54
CA LYS A 369 -12.36 3.09 -14.06
C LYS A 369 -12.30 1.94 -13.06
N TYR A 370 -12.21 2.22 -11.77
CA TYR A 370 -12.15 1.23 -10.69
C TYR A 370 -13.35 0.27 -10.63
N PHE A 371 -14.54 0.75 -11.00
CA PHE A 371 -15.79 -0.04 -10.97
C PHE A 371 -16.10 -0.75 -12.28
N GLN A 372 -15.38 -0.39 -13.35
CA GLN A 372 -15.56 -0.99 -14.66
C GLN A 372 -14.94 -2.40 -14.69
N ALA A 373 -15.37 -3.21 -15.66
CA ALA A 373 -14.68 -4.46 -15.94
C ALA A 373 -13.22 -4.18 -16.35
N PRO A 374 -12.23 -4.94 -15.85
CA PRO A 374 -10.83 -4.71 -16.16
C PRO A 374 -10.56 -4.83 -17.67
N ASN A 375 -9.63 -4.02 -18.18
CA ASN A 375 -9.16 -4.20 -19.54
C ASN A 375 -8.49 -5.58 -19.68
N GLY A 376 -8.93 -6.40 -20.63
CA GLY A 376 -8.50 -7.81 -20.79
C GLY A 376 -9.46 -8.84 -20.20
N THR A 377 -10.59 -8.41 -19.62
CA THR A 377 -11.65 -9.28 -19.11
C THR A 377 -12.05 -10.36 -20.12
N ASP A 378 -12.17 -10.02 -21.40
CA ASP A 378 -12.56 -10.91 -22.50
C ASP A 378 -11.65 -12.14 -22.69
N ALA A 379 -10.41 -12.10 -22.19
CA ALA A 379 -9.52 -13.26 -22.24
C ALA A 379 -9.83 -14.30 -21.16
N GLY A 380 -10.56 -13.91 -20.10
CA GLY A 380 -10.82 -14.73 -18.92
C GLY A 380 -11.63 -16.00 -19.18
N GLN A 381 -11.50 -16.96 -18.28
CA GLN A 381 -12.12 -18.27 -18.37
C GLN A 381 -12.69 -18.68 -17.01
N ASP A 382 -13.86 -19.33 -17.02
CA ASP A 382 -14.43 -19.93 -15.82
C ASP A 382 -13.94 -21.37 -15.70
N ALA A 383 -12.92 -21.57 -14.87
CA ALA A 383 -12.31 -22.87 -14.66
C ALA A 383 -11.71 -23.00 -13.26
N LEU A 384 -11.48 -24.25 -12.87
CA LEU A 384 -10.65 -24.60 -11.73
C LEU A 384 -9.28 -25.04 -12.22
N HIS A 385 -8.24 -24.38 -11.71
CA HIS A 385 -6.86 -24.63 -12.09
C HIS A 385 -6.13 -25.27 -10.93
N TRP A 386 -5.32 -26.30 -11.18
CA TRP A 386 -4.50 -26.88 -10.13
C TRP A 386 -3.15 -27.34 -10.64
N ALA A 387 -2.18 -27.35 -9.73
CA ALA A 387 -0.89 -27.96 -9.95
C ALA A 387 -0.41 -28.64 -8.66
N LEU A 388 0.19 -29.81 -8.81
CA LEU A 388 0.72 -30.66 -7.75
C LEU A 388 2.11 -31.17 -8.14
N VAL A 389 3.04 -31.10 -7.21
CA VAL A 389 4.33 -31.78 -7.28
C VAL A 389 4.22 -33.03 -6.44
N VAL A 390 4.30 -34.18 -7.10
CA VAL A 390 3.96 -35.49 -6.55
C VAL A 390 5.26 -36.26 -6.25
N PRO A 391 5.49 -36.71 -5.01
CA PRO A 391 6.64 -37.55 -4.70
C PRO A 391 6.51 -38.95 -5.32
N ASP A 392 7.63 -39.64 -5.54
CA ASP A 392 7.67 -40.94 -6.25
C ASP A 392 6.73 -41.99 -5.65
N HIS A 393 6.62 -42.07 -4.31
CA HIS A 393 5.76 -43.03 -3.63
C HIS A 393 4.26 -42.73 -3.76
N ALA A 394 3.89 -41.51 -4.17
CA ALA A 394 2.52 -41.09 -4.41
C ALA A 394 2.11 -41.21 -5.89
N ALA A 395 2.99 -41.72 -6.75
CA ALA A 395 2.62 -42.07 -8.12
C ALA A 395 1.51 -43.13 -8.12
N GLY A 396 0.47 -42.91 -8.93
CA GLY A 396 -0.73 -43.74 -8.97
C GLY A 396 -1.86 -43.28 -8.04
N PHE A 397 -1.63 -42.27 -7.17
CA PHE A 397 -2.72 -41.63 -6.44
C PHE A 397 -3.68 -40.94 -7.41
N THR A 398 -4.92 -40.71 -7.00
CA THR A 398 -5.94 -40.05 -7.83
C THR A 398 -6.30 -38.69 -7.27
N VAL A 399 -6.24 -37.66 -8.10
CA VAL A 399 -6.79 -36.34 -7.79
C VAL A 399 -8.21 -36.23 -8.32
N ASN A 400 -9.15 -35.82 -7.47
CA ASN A 400 -10.53 -35.52 -7.83
C ASN A 400 -10.77 -34.03 -7.64
N VAL A 401 -11.23 -33.35 -8.69
CA VAL A 401 -11.64 -31.95 -8.61
C VAL A 401 -13.14 -31.91 -8.38
N MET A 402 -13.53 -31.20 -7.32
CA MET A 402 -14.89 -31.10 -6.83
C MET A 402 -15.40 -29.67 -6.98
N SER A 403 -16.62 -29.53 -7.50
CA SER A 403 -17.34 -28.27 -7.64
C SER A 403 -18.72 -28.44 -7.02
N ASN A 404 -19.00 -27.66 -5.97
CA ASN A 404 -20.22 -27.68 -5.17
C ASN A 404 -20.70 -29.10 -4.79
N GLY A 405 -19.76 -29.92 -4.29
CA GLY A 405 -20.01 -31.31 -3.88
C GLY A 405 -20.04 -32.35 -5.00
N LYS A 406 -19.93 -31.95 -6.27
CA LYS A 406 -19.88 -32.86 -7.43
C LYS A 406 -18.45 -33.06 -7.90
N SER A 407 -18.06 -34.30 -8.18
CA SER A 407 -16.78 -34.60 -8.84
C SER A 407 -16.90 -34.26 -10.32
N ILE A 408 -16.10 -33.30 -10.78
CA ILE A 408 -16.13 -32.82 -12.17
C ILE A 408 -14.94 -33.28 -13.00
N SER A 409 -13.83 -33.65 -12.34
CA SER A 409 -12.66 -34.26 -12.98
C SER A 409 -11.99 -35.25 -12.04
N SER A 410 -11.34 -36.28 -12.60
CA SER A 410 -10.54 -37.26 -11.87
C SER A 410 -9.34 -37.67 -12.72
N LYS A 411 -8.12 -37.55 -12.18
CA LYS A 411 -6.87 -37.92 -12.87
C LYS A 411 -5.96 -38.76 -11.98
N VAL A 412 -5.24 -39.71 -12.59
CA VAL A 412 -4.17 -40.47 -11.93
C VAL A 412 -2.89 -39.65 -11.98
N LEU A 413 -2.29 -39.43 -10.81
CA LEU A 413 -1.08 -38.65 -10.61
C LEU A 413 0.16 -39.47 -11.00
N GLN A 414 1.11 -38.82 -11.65
CA GLN A 414 2.46 -39.32 -11.90
C GLN A 414 3.45 -38.67 -10.94
N ALA A 415 4.65 -39.24 -10.77
CA ALA A 415 5.71 -38.56 -10.04
C ALA A 415 6.12 -37.24 -10.75
N GLY A 416 6.45 -36.22 -9.97
CA GLY A 416 6.82 -34.89 -10.45
C GLY A 416 5.64 -33.94 -10.63
N LEU A 417 5.78 -32.94 -11.51
CA LEU A 417 4.76 -31.92 -11.75
C LEU A 417 3.56 -32.52 -12.50
N ASN A 418 2.36 -32.31 -11.95
CA ASN A 418 1.08 -32.62 -12.55
C ASN A 418 0.21 -31.35 -12.48
N TYR A 419 -0.55 -31.05 -13.51
CA TYR A 419 -1.47 -29.92 -13.47
C TYR A 419 -2.64 -30.10 -14.46
N ASP A 420 -3.70 -29.32 -14.28
CA ASP A 420 -4.82 -29.27 -15.22
C ASP A 420 -5.66 -27.99 -15.07
N THR A 421 -6.46 -27.73 -16.11
CA THR A 421 -7.55 -26.75 -16.10
C THR A 421 -8.87 -27.51 -16.31
N VAL A 422 -9.84 -27.34 -15.41
CA VAL A 422 -11.15 -28.01 -15.47
C VAL A 422 -12.24 -26.97 -15.69
N GLU A 423 -12.87 -26.99 -16.87
CA GLU A 423 -13.89 -26.01 -17.30
C GLU A 423 -15.31 -26.56 -17.15
N ASP A 424 -15.52 -27.82 -17.52
CA ASP A 424 -16.84 -28.43 -17.54
C ASP A 424 -17.32 -28.76 -16.11
N GLY A 425 -18.56 -28.39 -15.80
CA GLY A 425 -19.22 -28.71 -14.52
C GLY A 425 -18.89 -27.75 -13.36
N VAL A 426 -18.20 -26.64 -13.62
CA VAL A 426 -17.95 -25.61 -12.61
C VAL A 426 -19.27 -24.92 -12.23
N GLU A 427 -19.60 -24.97 -10.94
CA GLU A 427 -20.83 -24.47 -10.34
C GLU A 427 -20.49 -23.45 -9.25
N GLU A 428 -21.45 -22.58 -8.96
CA GLU A 428 -21.34 -21.61 -7.87
C GLU A 428 -21.20 -22.32 -6.52
N GLY A 429 -20.39 -21.77 -5.61
CA GLY A 429 -20.15 -22.29 -4.27
C GLY A 429 -18.76 -22.89 -4.08
N THR A 430 -18.70 -23.98 -3.32
CA THR A 430 -17.46 -24.59 -2.82
C THR A 430 -16.65 -25.28 -3.92
N GLN A 431 -15.38 -24.92 -4.06
CA GLN A 431 -14.43 -25.56 -4.99
C GLN A 431 -13.35 -26.30 -4.21
N ARG A 432 -13.03 -27.54 -4.57
CA ARG A 432 -12.01 -28.34 -3.86
C ARG A 432 -11.25 -29.31 -4.75
N LEU A 433 -10.07 -29.70 -4.27
CA LEU A 433 -9.29 -30.80 -4.80
C LEU A 433 -9.12 -31.85 -3.70
N MET A 434 -9.35 -33.12 -4.02
CA MET A 434 -9.27 -34.26 -3.10
C MET A 434 -8.30 -35.31 -3.66
N ILE A 435 -7.27 -35.67 -2.90
CA ILE A 435 -6.27 -36.66 -3.28
C ILE A 435 -6.57 -37.99 -2.57
N LYS A 436 -6.62 -39.06 -3.36
CA LYS A 436 -6.92 -40.41 -2.88
C LYS A 436 -5.79 -41.39 -3.14
N ASN A 437 -5.53 -42.24 -2.17
CA ASN A 437 -4.77 -43.48 -2.33
C ASN A 437 -5.74 -44.66 -2.26
N GLY A 438 -6.11 -45.21 -3.42
CA GLY A 438 -7.26 -46.11 -3.52
C GLY A 438 -8.55 -45.39 -3.10
N ASP A 439 -9.27 -45.92 -2.12
CA ASP A 439 -10.50 -45.32 -1.60
C ASP A 439 -10.25 -44.31 -0.46
N ALA A 440 -9.05 -44.28 0.10
CA ALA A 440 -8.71 -43.41 1.24
C ALA A 440 -8.35 -42.01 0.75
N ILE A 441 -8.99 -40.98 1.32
CA ILE A 441 -8.59 -39.58 1.14
C ILE A 441 -7.35 -39.33 2.01
N VAL A 442 -6.27 -38.86 1.38
CA VAL A 442 -4.97 -38.62 2.04
C VAL A 442 -4.60 -37.14 2.12
N ALA A 443 -5.18 -36.31 1.26
CA ALA A 443 -4.99 -34.86 1.28
C ALA A 443 -6.15 -34.17 0.55
N GLY A 444 -6.30 -32.88 0.80
CA GLY A 444 -7.28 -32.03 0.12
C GLY A 444 -6.92 -30.55 0.23
N THR A 445 -7.62 -29.72 -0.54
CA THR A 445 -7.51 -28.25 -0.41
C THR A 445 -8.19 -27.76 0.86
N ASP A 446 -7.58 -26.76 1.49
CA ASP A 446 -8.18 -26.05 2.62
C ASP A 446 -9.40 -25.20 2.20
N ARG A 447 -10.14 -24.69 3.19
CA ARG A 447 -11.33 -23.84 2.94
C ARG A 447 -10.96 -22.55 2.22
N GLY A 448 -11.47 -22.39 1.01
CA GLY A 448 -11.37 -21.14 0.23
C GLY A 448 -12.67 -20.34 0.20
N ARG A 449 -12.60 -19.21 -0.51
CA ARG A 449 -13.76 -18.35 -0.80
C ARG A 449 -14.65 -19.00 -1.86
N CYS A 450 -15.96 -18.78 -1.75
CA CYS A 450 -16.91 -19.27 -2.74
C CYS A 450 -16.68 -18.63 -4.12
N LEU A 451 -16.70 -19.44 -5.17
CA LEU A 451 -16.91 -18.95 -6.53
C LEU A 451 -18.36 -18.46 -6.62
N ALA A 452 -18.57 -17.19 -6.95
CA ALA A 452 -19.88 -16.54 -6.87
C ALA A 452 -20.35 -15.98 -8.21
N ARG A 453 -21.68 -15.91 -8.39
CA ARG A 453 -22.29 -15.17 -9.51
C ARG A 453 -22.55 -13.70 -9.20
N ASP A 454 -22.43 -13.33 -7.93
CA ASP A 454 -22.58 -11.97 -7.43
C ASP A 454 -21.24 -11.37 -7.01
N CYS A 455 -21.09 -10.05 -7.19
CA CYS A 455 -19.88 -9.32 -6.80
C CYS A 455 -19.96 -8.93 -5.33
N HIS A 456 -19.63 -9.86 -4.44
CA HIS A 456 -19.60 -9.59 -3.00
C HIS A 456 -18.56 -8.53 -2.60
N ASP A 457 -17.54 -8.31 -3.44
CA ASP A 457 -16.59 -7.20 -3.26
C ASP A 457 -17.13 -5.89 -3.85
N GLY A 458 -18.26 -5.88 -4.57
CA GLY A 458 -18.79 -4.69 -5.24
C GLY A 458 -17.97 -4.20 -6.44
N ILE A 459 -16.92 -4.94 -6.81
CA ILE A 459 -16.05 -4.71 -7.95
C ILE A 459 -15.83 -6.01 -8.72
N TYR A 460 -15.30 -5.91 -9.95
CA TYR A 460 -14.82 -7.05 -10.72
C TYR A 460 -13.51 -7.58 -10.13
N ASN A 461 -13.59 -8.31 -9.01
CA ASN A 461 -12.42 -8.87 -8.35
C ASN A 461 -11.93 -10.12 -9.09
N PHE A 462 -10.86 -9.97 -9.86
CA PHE A 462 -10.19 -11.10 -10.51
C PHE A 462 -8.88 -11.50 -9.79
N ASN A 463 -8.69 -11.07 -8.54
CA ASN A 463 -7.65 -11.62 -7.68
C ASN A 463 -8.00 -13.09 -7.39
N PRO A 464 -7.12 -14.05 -7.75
CA PRO A 464 -7.45 -15.45 -7.60
C PRO A 464 -7.53 -15.88 -6.14
N VAL A 465 -8.46 -16.77 -5.87
CA VAL A 465 -8.58 -17.53 -4.63
C VAL A 465 -7.66 -18.73 -4.79
N ILE A 466 -6.63 -18.85 -3.94
CA ILE A 466 -5.65 -19.94 -4.01
C ILE A 466 -5.72 -20.77 -2.74
N MET A 467 -6.04 -22.06 -2.87
CA MET A 467 -6.19 -22.98 -1.74
C MET A 467 -5.04 -23.99 -1.72
N PRO A 468 -4.27 -24.08 -0.62
CA PRO A 468 -3.17 -25.03 -0.51
C PRO A 468 -3.70 -26.46 -0.30
N VAL A 469 -2.98 -27.44 -0.85
CA VAL A 469 -3.20 -28.85 -0.50
C VAL A 469 -2.53 -29.18 0.84
N LYS A 470 -3.28 -29.80 1.75
CA LYS A 470 -2.83 -30.22 3.08
C LYS A 470 -3.30 -31.65 3.39
N ALA A 471 -2.56 -32.35 4.25
CA ALA A 471 -2.97 -33.66 4.77
C ALA A 471 -4.16 -33.53 5.74
N VAL A 472 -4.12 -32.51 6.60
CA VAL A 472 -5.20 -32.07 7.47
C VAL A 472 -5.71 -30.75 6.90
N PHE A 473 -6.97 -30.73 6.47
CA PHE A 473 -7.56 -29.59 5.77
C PHE A 473 -8.98 -29.34 6.28
N ASP A 474 -9.42 -28.08 6.21
CA ASP A 474 -10.80 -27.71 6.50
C ASP A 474 -11.71 -28.12 5.34
N ASN A 475 -12.59 -29.07 5.61
CA ASN A 475 -13.56 -29.59 4.66
C ASN A 475 -14.96 -28.95 4.82
N SER A 476 -15.06 -27.83 5.54
CA SER A 476 -16.28 -27.02 5.67
C SER A 476 -16.53 -26.16 4.44
N ASP A 477 -17.80 -25.81 4.19
CA ASP A 477 -18.21 -25.05 3.01
C ASP A 477 -17.42 -23.73 2.87
N CYS A 478 -17.23 -23.32 1.62
CA CYS A 478 -16.52 -22.09 1.31
C CYS A 478 -17.07 -20.89 2.11
N TRP A 479 -16.20 -19.92 2.39
CA TRP A 479 -16.64 -18.68 3.02
C TRP A 479 -17.00 -17.63 1.98
N GLN A 480 -17.82 -16.67 2.38
CA GLN A 480 -18.11 -15.49 1.58
C GLN A 480 -18.12 -14.24 2.46
N VAL A 481 -17.88 -13.10 1.83
CA VAL A 481 -17.96 -11.78 2.43
C VAL A 481 -19.42 -11.48 2.79
N GLU A 482 -19.65 -11.09 4.04
CA GLU A 482 -20.98 -10.70 4.51
C GLU A 482 -21.11 -9.18 4.59
N GLY A 483 -22.16 -8.63 3.97
CA GLY A 483 -22.48 -7.20 3.98
C GLY A 483 -22.38 -6.54 2.59
N GLU A 484 -22.93 -5.34 2.48
CA GLU A 484 -22.80 -4.51 1.28
C GLU A 484 -21.46 -3.74 1.32
N PRO A 485 -20.66 -3.77 0.25
CA PRO A 485 -19.41 -3.01 0.17
C PRO A 485 -19.67 -1.50 0.26
N ILE A 486 -18.86 -0.78 1.03
CA ILE A 486 -18.99 0.67 1.21
C ILE A 486 -18.32 1.41 0.04
N LEU A 487 -19.10 1.72 -0.99
CA LEU A 487 -18.64 2.33 -2.24
C LEU A 487 -19.21 3.75 -2.40
N ASP A 488 -18.35 4.75 -2.68
CA ASP A 488 -18.78 6.06 -3.17
C ASP A 488 -18.74 6.10 -4.70
N TRP A 489 -19.93 6.01 -5.29
CA TRP A 489 -20.18 5.99 -6.73
C TRP A 489 -20.03 7.36 -7.41
N THR A 490 -19.86 8.44 -6.64
CA THR A 490 -19.98 9.82 -7.11
C THR A 490 -18.67 10.61 -7.12
N GLY A 491 -17.65 10.15 -6.37
CA GLY A 491 -16.45 10.96 -6.08
C GLY A 491 -15.09 10.32 -6.39
N GLU A 492 -15.03 9.22 -7.16
CA GLU A 492 -13.77 8.49 -7.46
C GLU A 492 -13.04 7.94 -6.21
N LYS A 493 -13.73 7.71 -5.08
CA LYS A 493 -13.12 7.20 -3.83
C LYS A 493 -13.78 5.93 -3.31
N VAL A 494 -12.97 4.99 -2.85
CA VAL A 494 -13.42 3.85 -2.03
C VAL A 494 -13.35 4.29 -0.57
N MET A 495 -14.47 4.18 0.15
CA MET A 495 -14.64 4.78 1.49
C MET A 495 -14.27 3.81 2.63
N GLY A 496 -14.01 2.54 2.32
CA GLY A 496 -13.58 1.52 3.28
C GLY A 496 -13.71 0.10 2.73
N THR A 497 -13.14 -0.87 3.45
CA THR A 497 -13.18 -2.30 3.09
C THR A 497 -14.16 -3.06 3.98
N THR A 498 -14.89 -3.99 3.38
CA THR A 498 -15.49 -5.15 4.06
C THR A 498 -14.84 -6.36 3.44
N LEU A 499 -13.90 -7.04 4.11
CA LEU A 499 -13.59 -8.43 3.79
C LEU A 499 -13.01 -9.18 5.01
N GLY A 500 -13.66 -10.29 5.35
CA GLY A 500 -13.22 -11.31 6.30
C GLY A 500 -14.41 -12.20 6.72
N PRO A 501 -14.25 -13.54 6.84
CA PRO A 501 -15.30 -14.40 7.40
C PRO A 501 -15.61 -13.98 8.84
N ARG A 502 -16.89 -13.86 9.22
CA ARG A 502 -17.26 -13.72 10.65
C ARG A 502 -16.96 -14.98 11.46
N ASP A 503 -16.76 -16.12 10.77
CA ASP A 503 -16.68 -17.46 11.35
C ASP A 503 -15.44 -18.27 10.88
N ALA A 504 -14.30 -17.63 10.60
CA ALA A 504 -13.05 -18.38 10.41
C ALA A 504 -12.61 -18.98 11.75
N ASP A 505 -12.53 -20.31 11.81
CA ASP A 505 -11.99 -21.07 12.94
C ASP A 505 -10.57 -20.57 13.28
N PRO A 506 -10.31 -20.14 14.53
CA PRO A 506 -9.05 -19.53 14.95
C PRO A 506 -7.87 -20.53 15.10
N SER A 507 -7.98 -21.76 14.59
CA SER A 507 -6.99 -22.82 14.82
C SER A 507 -5.87 -22.95 13.76
N HIS A 508 -5.75 -22.02 12.82
CA HIS A 508 -4.55 -21.91 11.98
C HIS A 508 -3.86 -20.56 12.17
N ASN A 509 -2.77 -20.61 12.94
CA ASN A 509 -1.83 -19.53 13.30
C ASN A 509 -1.65 -18.46 12.21
N HIS A 510 -2.34 -17.34 12.37
CA HIS A 510 -1.84 -15.98 12.11
C HIS A 510 -2.39 -15.06 13.22
N ASP A 511 -1.57 -14.13 13.68
CA ASP A 511 -1.58 -13.60 15.04
C ASP A 511 -2.92 -13.13 15.62
N SER A 512 -3.24 -13.73 16.75
CA SER A 512 -4.46 -13.61 17.56
C SER A 512 -4.76 -12.24 18.20
N ALA A 513 -4.16 -11.15 17.71
CA ALA A 513 -4.31 -9.84 18.32
C ALA A 513 -5.69 -9.20 18.05
N HIS A 514 -6.17 -9.21 16.80
CA HIS A 514 -7.37 -8.45 16.43
C HIS A 514 -8.72 -9.12 16.75
N ASN A 515 -8.73 -10.37 17.21
CA ASN A 515 -9.95 -11.12 17.54
C ASN A 515 -10.32 -11.13 19.03
N SER A 516 -9.56 -10.48 19.92
CA SER A 516 -9.90 -10.43 21.34
C SER A 516 -10.96 -9.36 21.62
N ILE A 517 -12.21 -9.78 21.83
CA ILE A 517 -13.25 -8.94 22.46
C ILE A 517 -12.93 -8.91 23.97
N PRO A 518 -12.91 -7.73 24.62
CA PRO A 518 -12.47 -7.58 26.00
C PRO A 518 -13.50 -8.13 27.00
N PHE A 519 -14.70 -8.46 26.52
CA PHE A 519 -15.88 -8.77 27.30
C PHE A 519 -16.13 -10.28 27.37
N ASP A 520 -15.87 -10.89 28.53
CA ASP A 520 -16.05 -12.34 28.73
C ASP A 520 -17.49 -12.71 29.09
N LYS A 521 -18.28 -11.73 29.54
CA LYS A 521 -19.68 -11.92 29.93
C LYS A 521 -20.51 -10.68 29.65
N PHE A 522 -21.72 -10.92 29.15
CA PHE A 522 -22.77 -9.91 28.99
C PHE A 522 -23.93 -10.23 29.94
N GLN A 523 -24.27 -9.30 30.83
CA GLN A 523 -25.34 -9.44 31.81
C GLN A 523 -26.51 -8.51 31.48
N GLY A 524 -27.74 -9.02 31.48
CA GLY A 524 -28.94 -8.21 31.23
C GLY A 524 -29.05 -7.61 29.82
N CYS A 525 -28.11 -7.91 28.91
CA CYS A 525 -28.09 -7.38 27.56
C CYS A 525 -28.91 -8.24 26.60
N SER A 526 -29.78 -7.60 25.81
CA SER A 526 -30.37 -8.20 24.61
C SER A 526 -29.32 -8.47 23.54
N ASN A 527 -29.63 -9.29 22.53
CA ASN A 527 -28.67 -9.61 21.46
C ASN A 527 -28.21 -8.36 20.70
N SER A 528 -29.15 -7.46 20.34
CA SER A 528 -28.81 -6.20 19.68
C SER A 528 -27.91 -5.30 20.53
N GLN A 529 -28.11 -5.27 21.86
CA GLN A 529 -27.22 -4.50 22.74
C GLN A 529 -25.81 -5.11 22.82
N LYS A 530 -25.69 -6.44 22.78
CA LYS A 530 -24.37 -7.12 22.74
C LYS A 530 -23.65 -6.79 21.44
N GLU A 531 -24.35 -6.86 20.31
CA GLU A 531 -23.80 -6.51 18.99
C GLU A 531 -23.33 -5.06 18.97
N ASP A 532 -24.11 -4.13 19.52
CA ASP A 532 -23.73 -2.72 19.66
C ASP A 532 -22.45 -2.55 20.51
N ILE A 533 -22.36 -3.22 21.65
CA ILE A 533 -21.17 -3.12 22.52
C ILE A 533 -19.93 -3.71 21.83
N VAL A 534 -20.08 -4.85 21.16
CA VAL A 534 -18.97 -5.50 20.42
C VAL A 534 -18.54 -4.66 19.23
N GLN A 535 -19.47 -4.06 18.49
CA GLN A 535 -19.14 -3.20 17.38
C GLN A 535 -18.45 -1.92 17.86
N ALA A 536 -18.92 -1.30 18.94
CA ALA A 536 -18.25 -0.16 19.55
C ALA A 536 -16.82 -0.50 20.02
N TRP A 537 -16.55 -1.74 20.43
CA TRP A 537 -15.18 -2.20 20.69
C TRP A 537 -14.32 -2.25 19.45
N ARG A 538 -14.84 -2.84 18.36
CA ARG A 538 -14.12 -2.89 17.08
C ARG A 538 -13.80 -1.49 16.58
N ASP A 539 -14.72 -0.55 16.76
CA ASP A 539 -14.49 0.87 16.43
C ASP A 539 -13.32 1.45 17.24
N ILE A 540 -13.20 1.13 18.54
CA ILE A 540 -12.03 1.54 19.36
C ILE A 540 -10.73 0.93 18.83
N VAL A 541 -10.72 -0.35 18.44
CA VAL A 541 -9.52 -1.01 17.89
C VAL A 541 -9.05 -0.26 16.64
N VAL A 542 -9.97 0.09 15.74
CA VAL A 542 -9.68 0.90 14.54
C VAL A 542 -9.14 2.27 14.90
N ILE A 543 -9.75 2.94 15.88
CA ILE A 543 -9.33 4.25 16.33
C ILE A 543 -7.89 4.21 16.87
N LEU A 544 -7.61 3.31 17.81
CA LEU A 544 -6.31 3.21 18.49
C LEU A 544 -5.17 2.80 17.57
N ALA A 545 -5.45 2.08 16.49
CA ALA A 545 -4.49 1.70 15.46
C ALA A 545 -4.06 2.90 14.58
N LYS A 546 -4.94 3.90 14.41
CA LYS A 546 -4.70 5.05 13.53
C LYS A 546 -4.28 6.34 14.25
N ILE A 547 -4.44 6.42 15.57
CA ILE A 547 -3.96 7.61 16.29
C ILE A 547 -2.42 7.63 16.32
N PRO A 548 -1.79 8.81 16.10
CA PRO A 548 -0.35 8.94 16.21
C PRO A 548 0.11 8.70 17.66
N ALA A 549 1.41 8.42 17.84
CA ALA A 549 2.01 8.37 19.17
C ALA A 549 1.81 9.71 19.90
N PHE A 550 1.57 9.65 21.21
CA PHE A 550 1.38 10.83 22.06
C PHE A 550 2.62 11.72 21.99
N LYS A 551 2.47 12.95 21.51
CA LYS A 551 3.58 13.92 21.38
C LYS A 551 3.37 15.04 22.39
N PRO A 552 4.09 15.08 23.53
CA PRO A 552 3.84 16.09 24.56
C PRO A 552 3.99 17.56 24.06
N GLY A 553 4.82 17.79 23.04
CA GLY A 553 4.96 19.10 22.39
C GLY A 553 3.93 19.39 21.29
N GLY A 554 3.03 18.44 20.99
CA GLY A 554 2.02 18.58 19.95
C GLY A 554 0.88 19.51 20.34
N LEU A 555 0.27 20.13 19.33
CA LEU A 555 -0.82 21.09 19.52
C LEU A 555 -2.03 20.44 20.21
N LEU A 556 -2.32 19.18 19.90
CA LEU A 556 -3.50 18.48 20.40
C LEU A 556 -3.33 18.05 21.85
N GLU A 557 -2.14 17.59 22.22
CA GLU A 557 -1.75 17.22 23.57
C GLU A 557 -1.74 18.43 24.48
N GLN A 558 -1.18 19.55 24.02
CA GLN A 558 -1.22 20.81 24.76
C GLN A 558 -2.64 21.34 24.94
N ARG A 559 -3.54 21.10 23.98
CA ARG A 559 -4.95 21.49 24.09
C ARG A 559 -5.69 20.64 25.12
N ASN A 560 -5.55 19.32 25.07
CA ASN A 560 -6.30 18.38 25.91
C ASN A 560 -5.75 18.28 27.33
N PHE A 561 -4.42 18.28 27.46
CA PHE A 561 -3.75 18.07 28.74
C PHE A 561 -3.17 19.36 29.31
N GLY A 562 -2.95 20.38 28.49
CA GLY A 562 -2.42 21.70 28.88
C GLY A 562 -1.05 21.97 28.24
N ALA A 563 -0.80 23.22 27.85
CA ALA A 563 0.45 23.74 27.29
C ALA A 563 1.76 23.34 28.01
N ASP A 564 1.74 23.02 29.31
CA ASP A 564 2.92 22.56 30.06
C ASP A 564 3.10 21.02 30.06
N ILE A 565 2.28 20.27 29.33
CA ILE A 565 2.30 18.80 29.39
C ILE A 565 3.67 18.23 29.00
N ALA A 566 4.40 18.91 28.11
CA ALA A 566 5.79 18.56 27.76
C ALA A 566 6.76 18.62 28.95
N GLU A 567 6.46 19.41 29.98
CA GLU A 567 7.27 19.60 31.18
C GLU A 567 6.85 18.65 32.32
N ARG A 568 5.68 18.00 32.22
CA ARG A 568 5.12 17.10 33.24
C ARG A 568 5.41 15.63 32.92
N THR A 569 6.67 15.23 33.03
CA THR A 569 7.15 13.89 32.65
C THR A 569 6.39 12.74 33.34
N SER A 570 5.99 12.89 34.61
CA SER A 570 5.18 11.90 35.32
C SER A 570 3.83 11.67 34.64
N ASP A 571 3.20 12.77 34.21
CA ASP A 571 1.88 12.77 33.61
C ASP A 571 1.95 12.21 32.19
N VAL A 572 3.00 12.54 31.44
CA VAL A 572 3.30 11.94 30.12
C VAL A 572 3.46 10.42 30.23
N ASN A 573 4.22 9.95 31.23
CA ASN A 573 4.42 8.52 31.45
C ASN A 573 3.11 7.82 31.83
N PHE A 574 2.29 8.46 32.67
CA PHE A 574 0.97 7.98 33.04
C PHE A 574 0.05 7.86 31.82
N ILE A 575 -0.06 8.92 31.01
CA ILE A 575 -0.87 8.94 29.78
C ILE A 575 -0.43 7.86 28.78
N ASN A 576 0.88 7.74 28.54
CA ASN A 576 1.43 6.68 27.69
C ASN A 576 1.10 5.28 28.25
N GLY A 577 1.14 5.11 29.57
CA GLY A 577 0.73 3.88 30.25
C GLY A 577 -0.73 3.54 30.00
N VAL A 578 -1.63 4.51 30.09
CA VAL A 578 -3.07 4.36 29.81
C VAL A 578 -3.30 3.90 28.37
N PHE A 579 -2.69 4.56 27.37
CA PHE A 579 -2.82 4.17 25.97
C PHE A 579 -2.20 2.80 25.67
N ALA A 580 -1.05 2.48 26.29
CA ALA A 580 -0.44 1.17 26.18
C ALA A 580 -1.35 0.08 26.78
N ASN A 581 -2.02 0.36 27.90
CA ASN A 581 -2.96 -0.58 28.51
C ASN A 581 -4.22 -0.75 27.65
N LEU A 582 -4.78 0.33 27.09
CA LEU A 582 -5.88 0.25 26.12
C LEU A 582 -5.52 -0.61 24.90
N ARG A 583 -4.33 -0.42 24.31
CA ARG A 583 -3.83 -1.26 23.20
C ARG A 583 -3.60 -2.72 23.63
N LYS A 584 -3.13 -2.98 24.85
CA LYS A 584 -3.02 -4.37 25.34
C LYS A 584 -4.37 -5.09 25.39
N LEU A 585 -5.46 -4.36 25.67
CA LEU A 585 -6.81 -4.94 25.62
C LEU A 585 -7.19 -5.39 24.20
N THR A 586 -6.51 -4.91 23.15
CA THR A 586 -6.74 -5.23 21.72
C THR A 586 -5.76 -6.24 21.14
N MET A 587 -4.90 -6.89 21.95
CA MET A 587 -3.78 -7.70 21.42
C MET A 587 -3.63 -9.11 22.02
N THR A 588 -4.36 -9.50 23.08
CA THR A 588 -4.13 -10.82 23.73
C THR A 588 -5.41 -11.49 24.25
N ALA A 589 -5.50 -12.82 24.06
CA ALA A 589 -6.36 -13.70 24.85
C ALA A 589 -5.88 -13.67 26.32
N ARG A 590 -6.74 -13.17 27.21
CA ARG A 590 -6.35 -12.84 28.58
C ARG A 590 -6.28 -14.09 29.46
N VAL A 591 -5.07 -14.48 29.85
CA VAL A 591 -4.92 -15.42 30.98
C VAL A 591 -5.21 -14.64 32.28
N GLY A 592 -6.47 -14.71 32.75
CA GLY A 592 -6.86 -14.32 34.11
C GLY A 592 -7.35 -12.88 34.34
N ARG A 593 -7.77 -12.13 33.31
CA ARG A 593 -8.34 -10.76 33.46
C ARG A 593 -9.67 -10.64 32.72
N THR A 594 -10.81 -10.61 33.41
CA THR A 594 -12.12 -10.64 32.74
C THR A 594 -12.89 -9.32 32.79
N ILE A 595 -13.16 -8.66 31.67
CA ILE A 595 -14.08 -7.49 31.70
C ILE A 595 -15.51 -7.97 31.43
N ARG A 596 -16.47 -7.51 32.22
CA ARG A 596 -17.90 -7.80 32.05
C ARG A 596 -18.60 -6.57 31.47
N ALA A 597 -19.48 -6.79 30.51
CA ALA A 597 -20.46 -5.81 30.08
C ALA A 597 -21.82 -6.10 30.75
N SER A 598 -22.51 -5.08 31.24
CA SER A 598 -23.87 -5.18 31.76
C SER A 598 -24.76 -4.13 31.11
N CYS A 599 -26.01 -4.48 30.82
CA CYS A 599 -27.05 -3.54 30.38
C CYS A 599 -28.08 -3.25 31.48
N GLU A 600 -27.79 -3.71 32.70
CA GLU A 600 -28.57 -3.49 33.92
C GLU A 600 -27.64 -3.03 35.05
N ASP A 601 -28.17 -2.25 36.00
CA ASP A 601 -27.42 -1.77 37.14
C ASP A 601 -26.85 -2.92 38.00
N ILE A 602 -25.58 -2.81 38.38
CA ILE A 602 -24.88 -3.78 39.24
C ILE A 602 -24.47 -3.08 40.53
N SER A 603 -24.75 -3.68 41.70
CA SER A 603 -24.34 -3.10 43.00
C SER A 603 -22.82 -3.18 43.19
N GLN A 604 -22.17 -2.05 43.51
CA GLN A 604 -20.72 -1.96 43.69
C GLN A 604 -20.34 -2.18 45.16
N ARG A 605 -19.78 -3.34 45.50
CA ARG A 605 -19.37 -3.62 46.88
C ARG A 605 -18.15 -2.76 47.25
N GLY A 606 -18.15 -2.11 48.41
CA GLY A 606 -17.02 -1.29 48.88
C GLY A 606 -17.07 0.19 48.47
N PHE A 607 -18.05 0.57 47.66
CA PHE A 607 -18.35 1.97 47.32
C PHE A 607 -19.31 2.55 48.35
N ALA A 608 -18.96 3.69 48.95
CA ALA A 608 -19.80 4.36 49.94
C ALA A 608 -21.07 4.94 49.28
N VAL A 609 -20.96 5.35 48.02
CA VAL A 609 -22.06 5.85 47.18
C VAL A 609 -22.21 4.93 45.97
N GLN A 610 -23.43 4.44 45.74
CA GLN A 610 -23.69 3.54 44.61
C GLN A 610 -23.97 4.33 43.33
N SER A 611 -23.24 4.00 42.27
CA SER A 611 -23.51 4.42 40.89
C SER A 611 -24.70 3.64 40.34
N ARG A 612 -25.65 4.34 39.71
CA ARG A 612 -26.78 3.72 39.00
C ARG A 612 -27.11 4.53 37.76
N CYS A 613 -27.58 3.86 36.71
CA CYS A 613 -28.06 4.51 35.48
C CYS A 613 -29.16 5.56 35.76
N SER A 614 -29.88 5.42 36.88
CA SER A 614 -30.94 6.34 37.33
C SER A 614 -30.46 7.45 38.28
N SER A 615 -29.33 7.28 38.97
CA SER A 615 -28.82 8.23 39.98
C SER A 615 -27.77 9.18 39.41
N ILE A 616 -27.02 8.78 38.39
CA ILE A 616 -26.05 9.63 37.71
C ILE A 616 -26.82 10.43 36.65
N LYS A 617 -27.09 11.70 36.94
CA LYS A 617 -27.64 12.64 35.95
C LYS A 617 -26.49 13.44 35.34
N GLY A 618 -26.16 13.12 34.10
CA GLY A 618 -25.38 14.02 33.25
C GLY A 618 -26.15 15.32 33.02
N ALA A 619 -25.43 16.40 32.76
CA ALA A 619 -26.00 17.74 32.60
C ALA A 619 -27.11 17.79 31.52
N ALA A 620 -27.05 16.92 30.50
CA ALA A 620 -28.02 16.80 29.40
C ALA A 620 -29.06 15.65 29.56
N GLY A 621 -29.15 15.00 30.73
CA GLY A 621 -30.30 14.16 31.08
C GLY A 621 -30.20 12.65 30.85
N THR A 622 -29.19 12.11 30.16
CA THR A 622 -28.90 10.65 30.15
C THR A 622 -27.40 10.38 30.14
N ILE A 623 -26.94 9.33 30.84
CA ILE A 623 -25.53 8.92 30.89
C ILE A 623 -25.25 7.73 29.97
N GLY A 624 -24.01 7.65 29.48
CA GLY A 624 -23.52 6.54 28.64
C GLY A 624 -23.32 5.27 29.44
N GLY A 625 -22.66 5.35 30.60
CA GLY A 625 -22.46 4.20 31.46
C GLY A 625 -21.82 4.58 32.80
N TYR A 626 -21.30 3.56 33.47
CA TYR A 626 -20.31 3.68 34.54
C TYR A 626 -19.47 2.40 34.60
N ALA A 627 -18.23 2.48 35.09
CA ALA A 627 -17.34 1.34 35.24
C ALA A 627 -16.75 1.22 36.66
N PHE A 628 -16.48 -0.01 37.11
CA PHE A 628 -15.88 -0.33 38.40
C PHE A 628 -15.32 -1.76 38.43
N ASP A 629 -14.49 -2.13 39.42
CA ASP A 629 -13.97 -3.50 39.59
C ASP A 629 -14.77 -4.30 40.65
N ASP A 630 -15.03 -5.59 40.39
CA ASP A 630 -15.76 -6.50 41.30
C ASP A 630 -14.81 -7.12 42.36
N ALA A 631 -15.15 -6.99 43.66
CA ALA A 631 -14.28 -7.45 44.77
C ALA A 631 -14.26 -8.99 45.04
N ASP A 632 -15.17 -9.78 44.46
CA ASP A 632 -15.29 -11.23 44.77
C ASP A 632 -14.68 -12.13 43.68
N GLY A 633 -13.38 -12.44 43.85
CA GLY A 633 -12.82 -13.74 43.44
C GLY A 633 -12.60 -14.03 41.95
N SER A 634 -12.82 -13.08 41.05
CA SER A 634 -12.36 -13.15 39.65
C SER A 634 -11.72 -11.81 39.28
N PRO A 635 -10.48 -11.75 38.77
CA PRO A 635 -9.80 -10.48 38.55
C PRO A 635 -10.40 -9.80 37.33
N GLY A 636 -11.21 -8.76 37.50
CA GLY A 636 -11.56 -7.90 36.37
C GLY A 636 -12.67 -6.88 36.58
N GLY A 637 -12.82 -6.01 35.56
CA GLY A 637 -13.69 -4.84 35.58
C GLY A 637 -15.09 -5.10 35.06
N THR A 638 -16.06 -4.30 35.49
CA THR A 638 -17.44 -4.29 35.00
C THR A 638 -17.73 -2.92 34.41
N ILE A 639 -18.26 -2.90 33.18
CA ILE A 639 -18.84 -1.70 32.55
C ILE A 639 -20.34 -1.91 32.46
N VAL A 640 -21.10 -0.97 33.00
CA VAL A 640 -22.56 -0.92 32.87
C VAL A 640 -22.92 0.10 31.79
N PHE A 641 -23.46 -0.37 30.67
CA PHE A 641 -23.94 0.44 29.57
C PHE A 641 -25.39 0.86 29.83
N CYS A 642 -25.60 2.15 30.06
CA CYS A 642 -26.91 2.72 30.36
C CYS A 642 -27.69 3.07 29.09
N GLY A 643 -28.97 3.42 29.24
CA GLY A 643 -29.84 3.76 28.10
C GLY A 643 -29.29 4.85 27.18
N GLY A 644 -28.46 5.78 27.70
CA GLY A 644 -27.82 6.82 26.90
C GLY A 644 -26.82 6.28 25.87
N PHE A 645 -26.15 5.15 26.14
CA PHE A 645 -25.23 4.50 25.17
C PHE A 645 -25.98 3.94 23.94
N PHE A 646 -27.24 3.55 24.14
CA PHE A 646 -28.09 3.01 23.09
C PHE A 646 -29.05 4.05 22.50
N ALA A 647 -28.97 5.31 22.95
CA ALA A 647 -29.88 6.36 22.53
C ALA A 647 -29.59 6.82 21.08
N PRO A 648 -30.61 7.26 20.34
CA PRO A 648 -30.42 7.89 19.04
C PRO A 648 -29.45 9.08 19.12
N GLY A 649 -28.57 9.21 18.12
CA GLY A 649 -27.50 10.21 18.13
C GLY A 649 -26.19 9.73 18.77
N GLN A 650 -26.13 8.47 19.24
CA GLN A 650 -24.89 7.76 19.56
C GLN A 650 -24.65 6.70 18.49
N GLU A 651 -24.11 7.12 17.35
CA GLU A 651 -23.88 6.22 16.22
C GLU A 651 -22.55 5.46 16.34
N HIS A 652 -22.41 4.37 15.59
CA HIS A 652 -21.12 3.67 15.40
C HIS A 652 -20.19 4.48 14.50
N LEU A 653 -18.88 4.25 14.60
CA LEU A 653 -17.85 5.04 13.93
C LEU A 653 -18.10 5.21 12.43
N ALA A 654 -18.46 4.14 11.73
CA ALA A 654 -18.75 4.17 10.30
C ALA A 654 -19.92 5.10 9.93
N ALA A 655 -20.95 5.18 10.77
CA ALA A 655 -22.09 6.07 10.53
C ALA A 655 -21.72 7.54 10.78
N VAL A 656 -20.94 7.82 11.83
CA VAL A 656 -20.41 9.15 12.13
C VAL A 656 -19.47 9.64 11.02
N GLN A 657 -18.56 8.78 10.55
CA GLN A 657 -17.67 9.10 9.43
C GLN A 657 -18.43 9.38 8.14
N ARG A 658 -19.47 8.59 7.81
CA ARG A 658 -20.32 8.87 6.64
C ARG A 658 -20.95 10.26 6.69
N GLU A 659 -21.39 10.71 7.87
CA GLU A 659 -21.96 12.06 8.03
C GLU A 659 -20.90 13.15 7.84
N LEU A 660 -19.70 12.95 8.39
CA LEU A 660 -18.55 13.84 8.23
C LEU A 660 -18.07 13.89 6.77
N ASP A 661 -18.04 12.76 6.09
CA ASP A 661 -17.61 12.63 4.70
C ASP A 661 -18.59 13.30 3.74
N ALA A 662 -19.89 13.20 4.04
CA ALA A 662 -20.96 13.82 3.27
C ALA A 662 -21.03 15.35 3.45
N ASP A 663 -20.59 15.88 4.59
CA ASP A 663 -20.63 17.30 4.89
C ASP A 663 -19.25 17.85 5.29
N ARG A 664 -18.51 18.33 4.29
CA ARG A 664 -17.19 18.96 4.48
C ARG A 664 -17.20 20.17 5.42
N THR A 665 -18.36 20.74 5.74
CA THR A 665 -18.42 21.79 6.77
C THR A 665 -18.21 21.24 8.17
N LYS A 666 -18.59 19.97 8.40
CA LYS A 666 -18.40 19.25 9.66
C LYS A 666 -16.97 18.70 9.83
N GLN A 667 -16.24 18.48 8.73
CA GLN A 667 -14.80 18.13 8.75
C GLN A 667 -13.89 19.25 9.31
N LYS A 668 -14.48 20.40 9.67
CA LYS A 668 -13.75 21.52 10.29
C LYS A 668 -13.81 21.50 11.80
N ASP A 669 -14.54 20.56 12.41
CA ASP A 669 -14.76 20.50 13.85
C ASP A 669 -14.90 19.04 14.32
N SER A 670 -13.98 18.61 15.18
CA SER A 670 -13.99 17.26 15.75
C SER A 670 -15.18 16.98 16.66
N ILE A 671 -15.97 17.99 17.04
CA ILE A 671 -17.19 17.81 17.84
C ILE A 671 -18.23 16.92 17.15
N PHE A 672 -18.20 16.86 15.82
CA PHE A 672 -19.09 16.00 15.03
C PHE A 672 -18.64 14.53 15.05
N MET A 673 -17.42 14.21 15.50
CA MET A 673 -16.93 12.84 15.67
C MET A 673 -17.36 12.25 17.03
N THR A 674 -18.66 12.24 17.31
CA THR A 674 -19.20 11.70 18.57
C THR A 674 -20.06 10.46 18.32
N GLY A 675 -19.92 9.45 19.17
CA GLY A 675 -20.65 8.19 19.02
C GLY A 675 -20.33 7.20 20.15
N LYS A 676 -20.78 5.95 19.98
CA LYS A 676 -20.63 4.88 20.98
C LYS A 676 -19.17 4.61 21.36
N PHE A 677 -18.25 4.69 20.41
CA PHE A 677 -16.81 4.53 20.63
C PHE A 677 -16.25 5.55 21.65
N ARG A 678 -16.67 6.81 21.59
CA ARG A 678 -16.24 7.86 22.51
C ARG A 678 -16.72 7.57 23.93
N LEU A 679 -18.01 7.23 24.07
CA LEU A 679 -18.58 6.87 25.37
C LEU A 679 -17.87 5.66 25.95
N MET A 680 -17.52 4.67 25.13
CA MET A 680 -16.86 3.48 25.63
C MET A 680 -15.40 3.72 26.04
N ILE A 681 -14.65 4.58 25.34
CA ILE A 681 -13.31 5.01 25.79
C ILE A 681 -13.39 5.70 27.14
N HIS A 682 -14.38 6.58 27.34
CA HIS A 682 -14.63 7.25 28.61
C HIS A 682 -14.81 6.24 29.75
N GLU A 683 -15.66 5.22 29.56
CA GLU A 683 -15.89 4.20 30.60
C GLU A 683 -14.67 3.29 30.84
N LEU A 684 -13.92 2.95 29.81
CA LEU A 684 -12.76 2.05 29.92
C LEU A 684 -11.65 2.62 30.79
N VAL A 685 -11.41 3.93 30.73
CA VAL A 685 -10.31 4.56 31.48
C VAL A 685 -10.57 4.65 32.97
N HIS A 686 -11.82 4.51 33.42
CA HIS A 686 -12.15 4.39 34.85
C HIS A 686 -11.70 3.06 35.46
N LEU A 687 -11.41 2.03 34.65
CA LEU A 687 -10.94 0.75 35.18
C LEU A 687 -9.53 0.92 35.77
N PRO A 688 -9.28 0.52 37.04
CA PRO A 688 -7.95 0.55 37.67
C PRO A 688 -6.88 -0.17 36.85
N SER A 689 -7.26 -1.26 36.18
CA SER A 689 -6.37 -2.03 35.29
C SER A 689 -5.91 -1.26 34.05
N VAL A 690 -6.67 -0.25 33.63
CA VAL A 690 -6.32 0.62 32.50
C VAL A 690 -5.48 1.81 32.96
N SER A 691 -5.81 2.38 34.13
CA SER A 691 -5.13 3.56 34.68
C SER A 691 -3.76 3.26 35.30
N ASP A 692 -3.64 2.23 36.16
CA ASP A 692 -2.41 1.97 36.93
C ASP A 692 -1.87 0.54 36.78
N ASN A 693 -2.49 -0.29 35.93
CA ASN A 693 -2.12 -1.70 35.72
C ASN A 693 -2.16 -2.56 37.01
N LEU A 694 -2.86 -2.07 38.04
CA LEU A 694 -3.12 -2.73 39.32
C LEU A 694 -4.47 -3.49 39.27
N ILE A 695 -4.56 -4.58 40.04
CA ILE A 695 -5.86 -5.21 40.33
C ILE A 695 -6.53 -4.32 41.37
N GLY A 696 -7.66 -3.70 41.03
CA GLY A 696 -8.46 -2.97 42.00
C GLY A 696 -8.86 -3.90 43.14
N SER A 697 -8.76 -3.43 44.37
CA SER A 697 -9.32 -4.10 45.55
C SER A 697 -10.86 -4.06 45.60
N GLY A 698 -11.50 -3.64 44.49
CA GLY A 698 -12.92 -3.36 44.39
C GLY A 698 -13.35 -2.11 45.16
N LYS A 699 -12.41 -1.23 45.52
CA LYS A 699 -12.72 0.00 46.26
C LYS A 699 -12.70 1.21 45.35
N GLU A 700 -13.55 2.19 45.67
CA GLU A 700 -13.61 3.49 44.98
C GLU A 700 -12.27 4.26 44.99
N SER A 701 -11.38 3.95 45.93
CA SER A 701 -10.03 4.52 46.03
C SER A 701 -9.08 4.06 44.91
N ASP A 702 -9.39 2.96 44.23
CA ASP A 702 -8.48 2.35 43.26
C ASP A 702 -8.67 2.92 41.85
N VAL A 703 -9.78 3.64 41.64
CA VAL A 703 -10.06 4.37 40.41
C VAL A 703 -9.28 5.69 40.45
N VAL A 704 -8.27 5.83 39.61
CA VAL A 704 -7.40 7.04 39.58
C VAL A 704 -7.89 8.08 38.57
N ILE A 705 -8.42 7.64 37.42
CA ILE A 705 -9.06 8.51 36.43
C ILE A 705 -10.56 8.62 36.79
N LYS A 706 -11.04 9.83 37.07
CA LYS A 706 -12.41 10.10 37.53
C LYS A 706 -13.05 11.22 36.72
N ASP A 707 -14.35 11.39 36.84
CA ASP A 707 -15.03 12.56 36.30
C ASP A 707 -14.72 13.79 37.15
N GLN A 708 -14.00 14.75 36.58
CA GLN A 708 -13.62 15.99 37.28
C GLN A 708 -14.66 17.07 37.01
N TYR A 709 -15.53 17.38 37.98
CA TYR A 709 -16.59 18.38 37.80
C TYR A 709 -16.13 19.83 38.09
N LEU A 710 -16.44 20.75 37.16
CA LEU A 710 -16.17 22.19 37.28
C LEU A 710 -17.45 23.05 37.20
N GLY A 711 -18.44 22.82 38.05
CA GLY A 711 -19.57 23.75 38.23
C GLY A 711 -20.51 23.92 37.02
N ALA A 712 -21.59 24.69 37.20
CA ALA A 712 -22.80 24.73 36.36
C ALA A 712 -22.67 25.40 34.97
N ASP A 713 -21.46 25.72 34.50
CA ASP A 713 -21.27 26.45 33.24
C ASP A 713 -21.31 25.54 31.99
N GLN A 714 -21.55 24.24 32.14
CA GLN A 714 -21.33 23.23 31.08
C GLN A 714 -22.38 23.15 29.96
N GLN A 715 -23.27 24.13 29.80
CA GLN A 715 -24.44 23.98 28.92
C GLN A 715 -24.76 25.13 27.98
N THR A 716 -23.90 26.13 27.85
CA THR A 716 -24.12 27.16 26.85
C THR A 716 -23.03 27.13 25.79
N ASN A 717 -23.38 26.64 24.59
CA ASN A 717 -22.63 26.78 23.33
C ASN A 717 -22.44 28.26 22.89
N SER A 718 -22.51 29.22 23.81
CA SER A 718 -22.39 30.65 23.53
C SER A 718 -20.94 31.11 23.36
N ASN A 719 -19.96 30.26 23.70
CA ASN A 719 -18.54 30.53 23.49
C ASN A 719 -17.98 29.60 22.41
N ARG A 720 -17.10 30.12 21.53
CA ARG A 720 -16.39 29.33 20.51
C ARG A 720 -15.32 28.47 21.20
N VAL A 721 -15.70 27.26 21.61
CA VAL A 721 -14.82 26.24 22.24
C VAL A 721 -14.54 25.12 21.23
N TYR A 722 -13.36 24.49 21.31
CA TYR A 722 -12.88 23.46 20.36
C TYR A 722 -13.35 22.05 20.73
N MET A 723 -13.53 21.81 22.03
CA MET A 723 -13.98 20.57 22.64
C MET A 723 -14.93 20.92 23.79
N PRO A 724 -15.52 19.94 24.53
CA PRO A 724 -16.38 20.30 25.64
C PRO A 724 -15.68 21.24 26.60
N GLU A 725 -16.39 22.32 26.91
CA GLU A 725 -15.87 23.48 27.60
C GLU A 725 -15.15 23.10 28.91
N MET A 726 -15.55 22.00 29.56
CA MET A 726 -14.87 21.46 30.74
C MET A 726 -13.44 20.97 30.48
N VAL A 727 -13.22 20.14 29.45
CA VAL A 727 -11.90 19.57 29.12
C VAL A 727 -10.96 20.72 28.75
N GLU A 728 -11.48 21.67 27.98
CA GLU A 728 -10.75 22.87 27.59
C GLU A 728 -10.44 23.79 28.78
N LYS A 729 -11.41 24.01 29.68
CA LYS A 729 -11.20 24.77 30.93
C LYS A 729 -10.16 24.12 31.83
N LEU A 730 -10.18 22.79 31.99
CA LEU A 730 -9.19 22.06 32.79
C LEU A 730 -7.78 22.27 32.25
N ALA A 731 -7.58 22.13 30.93
CA ALA A 731 -6.28 22.30 30.29
C ALA A 731 -5.76 23.75 30.28
N ARG A 732 -6.68 24.73 30.23
CA ARG A 732 -6.38 26.17 30.27
C ARG A 732 -6.05 26.68 31.67
N MET A 733 -6.72 26.21 32.72
CA MET A 733 -6.54 26.75 34.07
C MET A 733 -5.21 26.32 34.70
N ARG A 734 -4.25 27.24 34.82
CA ARG A 734 -2.92 26.98 35.42
C ARG A 734 -2.98 26.26 36.77
N THR A 735 -3.93 26.63 37.63
CA THR A 735 -4.09 26.05 38.97
C THR A 735 -4.81 24.71 39.01
N ARG A 736 -5.35 24.23 37.88
CA ARG A 736 -6.14 22.98 37.80
C ARG A 736 -5.72 22.04 36.68
N ARG A 737 -4.84 22.46 35.76
CA ARG A 737 -4.36 21.63 34.64
C ARG A 737 -3.68 20.32 35.04
N TYR A 738 -3.15 20.25 36.27
CA TYR A 738 -2.62 19.00 36.80
C TYR A 738 -3.69 17.90 36.95
N LEU A 739 -4.98 18.26 36.89
CA LEU A 739 -6.11 17.33 36.92
C LEU A 739 -6.43 16.72 35.55
N THR A 740 -5.90 17.24 34.44
CA THR A 740 -6.21 16.74 33.09
C THR A 740 -5.83 15.28 32.85
N PRO A 741 -4.70 14.74 33.38
CA PRO A 741 -4.39 13.32 33.22
C PRO A 741 -5.30 12.43 34.06
N PHE A 742 -6.06 12.99 35.01
CA PHE A 742 -6.95 12.26 35.94
C PHE A 742 -8.43 12.45 35.61
N ASN A 743 -8.73 12.95 34.40
CA ASN A 743 -10.09 13.22 33.93
C ASN A 743 -10.45 12.31 32.75
N ALA A 744 -11.52 11.52 32.87
CA ALA A 744 -11.90 10.54 31.84
C ALA A 744 -12.28 11.18 30.51
N ASP A 745 -13.02 12.30 30.56
CA ASP A 745 -13.40 13.05 29.35
C ASP A 745 -12.19 13.54 28.55
N THR A 746 -11.06 13.82 29.21
CA THR A 746 -9.85 14.25 28.52
C THR A 746 -9.28 13.14 27.61
N TYR A 747 -9.30 11.87 28.05
CA TYR A 747 -8.86 10.75 27.21
C TYR A 747 -9.83 10.44 26.07
N ALA A 748 -11.14 10.47 26.37
CA ALA A 748 -12.17 10.21 25.36
C ALA A 748 -12.10 11.24 24.22
N TRP A 749 -11.94 12.52 24.55
CA TRP A 749 -11.81 13.58 23.54
C TRP A 749 -10.48 13.55 22.82
N TYR A 750 -9.35 13.46 23.54
CA TYR A 750 -8.05 13.39 22.89
C TYR A 750 -7.96 12.24 21.88
N THR A 751 -8.53 11.06 22.21
CA THR A 751 -8.51 9.89 21.31
C THR A 751 -9.30 10.14 20.04
N VAL A 752 -10.50 10.72 20.17
CA VAL A 752 -11.38 11.06 19.05
C VAL A 752 -10.77 12.15 18.17
N GLU A 753 -10.21 13.19 18.77
CA GLU A 753 -9.59 14.29 18.03
C GLU A 753 -8.28 13.88 17.34
N SER A 754 -7.51 12.99 17.98
CA SER A 754 -6.29 12.43 17.38
C SER A 754 -6.63 11.63 16.15
N PHE A 755 -7.69 10.82 16.23
CA PHE A 755 -8.18 10.04 15.10
C PHE A 755 -8.75 10.93 14.00
N PHE A 756 -9.61 11.88 14.36
CA PHE A 756 -10.15 12.87 13.42
C PHE A 756 -9.04 13.61 12.68
N THR A 757 -8.01 14.06 13.39
CA THR A 757 -6.86 14.76 12.81
C THR A 757 -6.06 13.84 11.88
N ALA A 758 -5.91 12.57 12.24
CA ALA A 758 -5.20 11.59 11.41
C ALA A 758 -5.89 11.35 10.06
N ILE A 759 -7.23 11.44 10.00
CA ILE A 759 -8.00 11.11 8.79
C ILE A 759 -8.46 12.34 7.98
N TYR A 760 -8.76 13.47 8.63
CA TYR A 760 -9.27 14.69 7.99
C TYR A 760 -8.25 15.84 7.99
N GLY A 761 -7.08 15.64 8.60
CA GLY A 761 -6.09 16.67 8.82
C GLY A 761 -6.49 17.62 9.96
N GLN A 762 -5.65 18.63 10.21
CA GLN A 762 -5.94 19.60 11.25
C GLN A 762 -7.09 20.54 10.82
N PRO A 763 -8.13 20.72 11.64
CA PRO A 763 -9.26 21.58 11.29
C PRO A 763 -8.84 23.06 11.09
N PRO A 764 -9.30 23.74 10.01
CA PRO A 764 -8.74 25.00 9.52
C PRO A 764 -9.10 26.26 10.33
N ASN A 765 -9.98 26.18 11.35
CA ASN A 765 -10.43 27.34 12.13
C ASN A 765 -9.90 27.38 13.58
N GLY A 766 -8.83 26.63 13.88
CA GLY A 766 -8.17 26.68 15.17
C GLY A 766 -7.31 27.94 15.37
N GLU A 767 -7.87 29.15 15.18
CA GLU A 767 -7.26 30.33 15.78
C GLU A 767 -7.24 30.12 17.29
N LEU A 768 -6.05 30.21 17.90
CA LEU A 768 -5.91 30.47 19.33
C LEU A 768 -6.75 31.72 19.63
N THR A 769 -7.96 31.55 20.16
CA THR A 769 -8.62 32.67 20.83
C THR A 769 -7.64 33.10 21.93
N GLY A 770 -7.28 34.39 21.89
CA GLY A 770 -6.21 34.96 22.69
C GLY A 770 -6.30 34.53 24.16
N ARG A 771 -5.11 34.29 24.74
CA ARG A 771 -4.94 33.89 26.14
C ARG A 771 -5.56 34.94 27.05
N ASP A 772 -6.79 34.73 27.50
CA ASP A 772 -7.25 35.36 28.73
C ASP A 772 -6.52 34.63 29.85
N ASP A 773 -5.47 35.30 30.34
CA ASP A 773 -4.42 34.91 31.29
C ASP A 773 -3.12 34.33 30.66
N GLU A 774 -2.43 35.20 29.90
CA GLU A 774 -1.01 35.25 29.48
C GLU A 774 -0.25 33.95 29.12
N ASP A 775 0.06 33.82 27.83
CA ASP A 775 1.43 33.80 27.28
C ASP A 775 1.31 34.24 25.79
N SER A 776 2.35 34.35 24.96
CA SER A 776 2.24 35.00 23.61
C SER A 776 2.49 34.11 22.37
N THR A 777 1.80 34.44 21.25
CA THR A 777 2.10 34.17 19.80
C THR A 777 1.85 32.74 19.23
N THR A 778 1.46 32.45 17.96
CA THR A 778 1.23 33.23 16.70
C THR A 778 0.34 32.43 15.71
N THR A 779 -0.39 33.15 14.84
CA THR A 779 -1.44 32.77 13.84
C THR A 779 -0.93 32.46 12.41
N SER A 780 -1.70 31.73 11.56
CA SER A 780 -2.20 32.21 10.25
C SER A 780 -3.06 31.18 9.47
N SER A 781 -4.04 31.69 8.70
CA SER A 781 -5.17 31.03 8.01
C SER A 781 -5.04 31.01 6.46
N ALA A 782 -5.83 30.17 5.78
CA ALA A 782 -5.84 29.93 4.31
C ALA A 782 -7.10 30.43 3.54
N ALA A 783 -7.05 30.31 2.18
CA ALA A 783 -8.12 30.13 1.13
C ALA A 783 -8.37 31.32 0.13
N PRO A 784 -9.01 31.17 -1.08
CA PRO A 784 -9.22 30.06 -2.07
C PRO A 784 -9.15 30.45 -3.62
N GLU A 785 -9.35 29.45 -4.53
CA GLU A 785 -9.36 29.40 -6.05
C GLU A 785 -10.64 29.87 -6.81
N PRO A 786 -10.62 30.11 -8.17
CA PRO A 786 -11.51 29.37 -9.16
C PRO A 786 -11.10 29.25 -10.70
N GLN A 787 -11.79 28.36 -11.47
CA GLN A 787 -11.57 27.80 -12.88
C GLN A 787 -12.30 28.45 -14.16
N PRO A 788 -12.52 27.81 -15.39
CA PRO A 788 -11.80 27.82 -16.73
C PRO A 788 -12.65 28.16 -18.05
N THR A 789 -12.13 28.25 -19.33
CA THR A 789 -12.87 28.29 -20.70
C THR A 789 -12.04 28.38 -22.05
N GLU A 790 -12.45 27.56 -23.07
CA GLU A 790 -12.54 27.64 -24.59
C GLU A 790 -11.34 27.71 -25.63
N GLN A 791 -11.53 27.12 -26.85
CA GLN A 791 -10.56 26.80 -27.94
C GLN A 791 -10.46 27.82 -29.14
N PRO A 792 -9.31 27.96 -29.87
CA PRO A 792 -8.97 29.05 -30.81
C PRO A 792 -9.47 28.95 -32.27
N THR A 793 -9.56 30.10 -32.97
CA THR A 793 -10.09 30.23 -34.35
C THR A 793 -9.05 30.49 -35.46
N THR A 794 -7.96 31.24 -35.23
CA THR A 794 -6.87 31.47 -36.22
C THR A 794 -5.51 31.78 -35.55
N TYR A 795 -4.41 31.65 -36.30
CA TYR A 795 -3.03 32.01 -35.87
C TYR A 795 -2.41 33.02 -36.84
N ASP A 796 -1.55 33.93 -36.35
CA ASP A 796 -0.66 34.72 -37.21
C ASP A 796 0.69 35.01 -36.56
N CYS A 797 1.75 35.18 -37.37
CA CYS A 797 3.10 35.45 -36.90
C CYS A 797 3.46 36.95 -36.91
N LYS A 798 2.47 37.83 -36.75
CA LYS A 798 2.69 39.28 -36.71
C LYS A 798 3.10 39.70 -35.30
N GLY A 799 3.91 40.74 -35.25
CA GLY A 799 4.42 41.34 -34.03
C GLY A 799 5.14 42.65 -34.34
N SER A 800 5.88 43.17 -33.38
CA SER A 800 6.76 44.31 -33.57
C SER A 800 7.77 44.03 -34.69
N GLY A 801 8.16 45.06 -35.46
CA GLY A 801 9.23 44.93 -36.45
C GLY A 801 10.57 44.48 -35.87
N ILE A 802 10.72 44.54 -34.54
CA ILE A 802 11.90 44.03 -33.80
C ILE A 802 11.90 42.50 -33.72
N CYS A 803 10.74 41.86 -33.84
CA CYS A 803 10.63 40.41 -33.79
C CYS A 803 11.37 39.69 -34.93
N SER A 804 11.64 40.35 -36.05
CA SER A 804 12.42 39.79 -37.16
C SER A 804 13.92 40.03 -37.04
N LEU A 805 14.37 40.85 -36.08
CA LEU A 805 15.78 41.13 -35.88
C LEU A 805 16.49 39.94 -35.24
N SER A 806 17.73 39.69 -35.64
CA SER A 806 18.56 38.61 -35.08
C SER A 806 18.94 38.86 -33.62
N THR A 807 18.97 40.13 -33.21
CA THR A 807 19.27 40.56 -31.83
C THR A 807 18.16 40.20 -30.84
N PHE A 808 16.92 40.05 -31.31
CA PHE A 808 15.83 39.58 -30.48
C PHE A 808 15.83 38.06 -30.37
N GLN A 809 16.05 37.55 -29.16
CA GLN A 809 16.22 36.12 -28.91
C GLN A 809 14.93 35.49 -28.39
N VAL A 810 14.55 34.40 -29.04
CA VAL A 810 13.41 33.52 -28.73
C VAL A 810 13.41 33.06 -27.27
N LYS A 811 14.60 32.86 -26.69
CA LYS A 811 14.78 32.47 -25.28
C LYS A 811 14.06 33.40 -24.32
N TYR A 812 13.94 34.70 -24.62
CA TYR A 812 13.23 35.64 -23.76
C TYR A 812 11.74 35.36 -23.76
N CYS A 813 11.18 34.94 -24.89
CA CYS A 813 9.79 34.48 -24.96
C CYS A 813 9.63 33.16 -24.20
N ASP A 814 10.62 32.27 -24.28
CA ASP A 814 10.61 30.98 -23.57
C ASP A 814 10.64 31.21 -22.06
N HIS A 815 11.46 32.15 -21.60
CA HIS A 815 11.48 32.54 -20.19
C HIS A 815 10.16 33.21 -19.79
N ALA A 816 9.62 34.12 -20.60
CA ALA A 816 8.37 34.79 -20.28
C ALA A 816 7.19 33.81 -20.13
N ILE A 817 7.06 32.83 -21.04
CA ILE A 817 5.99 31.83 -20.98
C ILE A 817 6.19 30.80 -19.87
N ASN A 818 7.42 30.35 -19.65
CA ASN A 818 7.73 29.36 -18.60
C ASN A 818 7.70 29.98 -17.21
N SER A 819 7.78 31.31 -17.10
CA SER A 819 7.70 32.05 -15.83
C SER A 819 6.28 32.56 -15.53
N LEU A 820 5.27 32.15 -16.30
CA LEU A 820 3.87 32.30 -15.89
C LEU A 820 3.55 31.37 -14.72
N ILE A 821 2.49 31.67 -13.99
CA ILE A 821 1.90 30.75 -13.01
C ILE A 821 1.34 29.54 -13.79
N ARG A 822 2.07 28.42 -13.77
CA ARG A 822 1.76 27.16 -14.48
C ARG A 822 0.70 26.32 -13.74
N ASN A 823 -0.55 26.75 -13.83
CA ASN A 823 -1.74 26.03 -13.37
C ASN A 823 -2.92 26.29 -14.31
N ASP A 824 -4.07 25.69 -14.02
CA ASP A 824 -5.29 25.79 -14.84
C ASP A 824 -6.26 26.90 -14.35
N ASP A 825 -5.85 27.73 -13.38
CA ASP A 825 -6.64 28.87 -12.91
C ASP A 825 -6.55 30.04 -13.88
N LYS A 826 -7.68 30.71 -14.15
CA LYS A 826 -7.77 31.87 -15.06
C LYS A 826 -7.20 33.15 -14.47
N ASN A 827 -5.87 33.18 -14.38
CA ASN A 827 -5.09 34.23 -13.76
C ASN A 827 -4.85 35.44 -14.68
N TYR A 828 -4.97 35.25 -16.00
CA TYR A 828 -4.50 36.22 -16.98
C TYR A 828 -5.62 36.71 -17.89
N GLY A 829 -5.81 38.02 -18.02
CA GLY A 829 -6.72 38.61 -19.01
C GLY A 829 -7.65 39.70 -18.46
N ASP A 830 -8.78 39.93 -19.13
CA ASP A 830 -9.71 41.03 -18.85
C ASP A 830 -10.38 40.89 -17.47
N GLY A 831 -10.30 41.96 -16.68
CA GLY A 831 -10.77 41.98 -15.29
C GLY A 831 -9.93 41.17 -14.29
N LYS A 832 -8.77 40.62 -14.71
CA LYS A 832 -7.80 39.94 -13.82
C LYS A 832 -6.65 40.86 -13.41
N ALA A 833 -6.00 40.53 -12.29
CA ALA A 833 -4.87 41.29 -11.78
C ALA A 833 -3.63 41.20 -12.69
N LEU A 834 -3.50 40.10 -13.44
CA LEU A 834 -2.42 39.87 -14.39
C LEU A 834 -3.03 39.75 -15.80
N ASN A 835 -2.28 40.19 -16.80
CA ASN A 835 -2.64 40.03 -18.22
C ASN A 835 -1.57 39.28 -19.02
N GLY A 836 -0.47 38.90 -18.37
CA GLY A 836 0.62 38.15 -18.98
C GLY A 836 1.89 38.24 -18.16
N ASN A 837 3.02 37.98 -18.81
CA ASN A 837 4.35 38.17 -18.22
C ASN A 837 5.34 38.64 -19.29
N CYS A 838 6.41 39.30 -18.88
CA CYS A 838 7.53 39.61 -19.75
C CYS A 838 8.86 39.20 -19.10
N TRP A 839 9.79 38.76 -19.93
CA TRP A 839 11.18 38.54 -19.54
C TRP A 839 12.12 39.27 -20.49
N GLY A 840 13.11 39.99 -19.94
CA GLY A 840 14.04 40.79 -20.74
C GLY A 840 15.48 40.72 -20.27
N ASP A 841 16.37 41.29 -21.07
CA ASP A 841 17.77 41.45 -20.71
C ASP A 841 17.98 42.52 -19.62
N SER A 842 19.23 42.80 -19.26
CA SER A 842 19.58 43.80 -18.24
C SER A 842 19.06 45.21 -18.52
N THR A 843 18.67 45.50 -19.77
CA THR A 843 18.08 46.78 -20.18
C THR A 843 16.55 46.78 -20.13
N GLY A 844 15.93 45.66 -19.74
CA GLY A 844 14.48 45.47 -19.70
C GLY A 844 13.87 45.22 -21.08
N ASN A 845 14.70 44.97 -22.11
CA ASN A 845 14.27 44.68 -23.47
C ASN A 845 14.16 43.18 -23.66
N GLY A 846 13.00 42.70 -24.08
CA GLY A 846 12.66 41.30 -23.94
C GLY A 846 11.43 40.88 -24.72
N CYS A 847 10.83 39.80 -24.26
CA CYS A 847 9.62 39.25 -24.85
C CYS A 847 8.52 39.15 -23.82
N GLY A 848 7.33 39.62 -24.21
CA GLY A 848 6.11 39.50 -23.43
C GLY A 848 5.13 38.52 -24.05
N VAL A 849 4.40 37.84 -23.17
CA VAL A 849 3.30 36.93 -23.51
C VAL A 849 2.04 37.41 -22.80
N PHE A 850 1.00 37.77 -23.55
CA PHE A 850 -0.17 38.48 -23.02
C PHE A 850 -1.50 37.94 -23.53
N VAL A 851 -2.53 38.09 -22.71
CA VAL A 851 -3.95 37.83 -23.04
C VAL A 851 -4.66 39.18 -23.17
N THR A 852 -5.34 39.38 -24.31
CA THR A 852 -6.03 40.63 -24.64
C THR A 852 -7.38 40.36 -25.27
N GLY A 853 -8.39 41.17 -24.96
CA GLY A 853 -9.76 41.04 -25.48
C GLY A 853 -10.80 41.13 -24.37
N LYS A 854 -11.99 41.66 -24.65
CA LYS A 854 -13.02 41.86 -23.63
C LYS A 854 -13.64 40.52 -23.21
N GLY A 855 -13.65 40.21 -21.91
CA GLY A 855 -14.05 38.90 -21.37
C GLY A 855 -13.05 37.77 -21.57
N CYS A 856 -11.88 38.06 -22.16
CA CYS A 856 -10.86 37.08 -22.48
C CYS A 856 -9.99 36.81 -21.24
N VAL A 857 -10.10 35.61 -20.68
CA VAL A 857 -9.31 35.18 -19.53
C VAL A 857 -8.77 33.77 -19.74
N MET A 858 -7.49 33.57 -19.48
CA MET A 858 -6.78 32.30 -19.65
C MET A 858 -5.97 31.96 -18.40
N SER A 859 -5.76 30.66 -18.22
CA SER A 859 -4.77 30.14 -17.29
C SER A 859 -3.37 30.15 -17.86
N GLY A 860 -2.37 30.05 -17.00
CA GLY A 860 -0.98 29.99 -17.47
C GLY A 860 -0.75 28.74 -18.31
N ASN A 861 -1.32 27.59 -17.93
CA ASN A 861 -1.26 26.34 -18.71
C ASN A 861 -1.85 26.50 -20.10
N GLU A 862 -3.03 27.12 -20.22
CA GLU A 862 -3.63 27.46 -21.51
C GLU A 862 -2.70 28.36 -22.34
N MET A 863 -2.19 29.46 -21.78
CA MET A 863 -1.27 30.37 -22.49
C MET A 863 -0.02 29.66 -23.05
N TRP A 864 0.54 28.69 -22.33
CA TRP A 864 1.72 27.95 -22.77
C TRP A 864 1.42 26.91 -23.83
N TRP A 865 0.32 26.18 -23.73
CA TRP A 865 -0.08 25.30 -24.84
C TRP A 865 -0.34 26.12 -26.10
N LYS A 866 -0.92 27.32 -25.97
CA LYS A 866 -1.08 28.26 -27.09
C LYS A 866 0.26 28.79 -27.61
N TYR A 867 1.24 28.96 -26.74
CA TYR A 867 2.61 29.30 -27.13
C TYR A 867 3.28 28.18 -27.93
N GLN A 868 3.11 26.91 -27.51
CA GLN A 868 3.58 25.75 -28.26
C GLN A 868 2.88 25.66 -29.62
N ASP A 869 1.55 25.79 -29.65
CA ASP A 869 0.75 25.76 -30.88
C ASP A 869 1.15 26.88 -31.86
N LEU A 870 1.51 28.05 -31.34
CA LEU A 870 1.98 29.16 -32.16
C LEU A 870 3.31 28.84 -32.86
N ARG A 871 4.14 27.95 -32.28
CA ARG A 871 5.47 27.55 -32.81
C ARG A 871 5.49 26.26 -33.59
N ASP A 872 4.44 25.46 -33.49
CA ASP A 872 4.28 24.24 -34.28
C ASP A 872 4.09 24.60 -35.76
N ASP A 873 4.95 24.07 -36.63
CA ASP A 873 4.93 24.29 -38.08
C ASP A 873 3.62 23.84 -38.74
N ASN A 874 2.88 22.92 -38.13
CA ASN A 874 1.59 22.42 -38.61
C ASN A 874 0.40 23.23 -38.08
N LYS A 875 0.64 24.20 -37.19
CA LYS A 875 -0.38 25.10 -36.62
C LYS A 875 -0.02 26.56 -36.91
N GLY A 876 0.66 27.24 -35.99
CA GLY A 876 1.02 28.66 -36.13
C GLY A 876 2.28 28.91 -36.95
N GLY A 877 3.29 28.03 -36.88
CA GLY A 877 4.55 28.13 -37.62
C GLY A 877 5.39 29.38 -37.34
N CYS A 878 5.21 30.01 -36.17
CA CYS A 878 5.85 31.28 -35.86
C CYS A 878 7.23 31.08 -35.23
N GLY A 879 8.28 31.55 -35.92
CA GLY A 879 9.65 31.39 -35.43
C GLY A 879 10.01 32.23 -34.19
N LYS A 880 9.36 33.38 -33.96
CA LYS A 880 9.70 34.27 -32.82
C LYS A 880 8.47 34.88 -32.12
N CYS A 881 7.71 35.71 -32.84
CA CYS A 881 6.52 36.38 -32.33
C CYS A 881 5.28 35.93 -33.10
N GLY A 882 4.11 36.09 -32.51
CA GLY A 882 2.82 35.79 -33.15
C GLY A 882 1.66 35.89 -32.17
N SER A 883 0.45 35.65 -32.68
CA SER A 883 -0.77 35.67 -31.89
C SER A 883 -1.73 34.53 -32.28
N VAL A 884 -2.49 34.09 -31.29
CA VAL A 884 -3.61 33.16 -31.43
C VAL A 884 -4.91 33.93 -31.22
N HIS A 885 -5.82 33.89 -32.19
CA HIS A 885 -7.08 34.64 -32.18
C HIS A 885 -8.28 33.72 -32.01
N TYR A 886 -9.25 34.19 -31.25
CA TYR A 886 -10.53 33.55 -30.97
C TYR A 886 -11.65 34.40 -31.60
N GLY A 887 -12.72 33.74 -32.06
CA GLY A 887 -13.76 34.34 -32.90
C GLY A 887 -14.61 35.43 -32.22
N ASP A 888 -14.45 35.57 -30.91
CA ASP A 888 -15.09 36.54 -30.01
C ASP A 888 -14.23 37.80 -29.75
N GLY A 889 -13.01 37.86 -30.31
CA GLY A 889 -12.06 38.95 -30.10
C GLY A 889 -11.08 38.74 -28.94
N CYS A 890 -11.10 37.57 -28.29
CA CYS A 890 -10.06 37.13 -27.37
C CYS A 890 -8.77 36.79 -28.14
N ARG A 891 -7.61 37.12 -27.57
CA ARG A 891 -6.30 36.95 -28.23
C ARG A 891 -5.17 36.71 -27.24
N PHE A 892 -4.40 35.65 -27.49
CA PHE A 892 -3.10 35.44 -26.86
C PHE A 892 -1.99 35.93 -27.80
N THR A 893 -1.05 36.74 -27.30
CA THR A 893 -0.01 37.39 -28.12
C THR A 893 1.37 37.23 -27.49
N VAL A 894 2.34 36.81 -28.31
CA VAL A 894 3.78 36.77 -27.99
C VAL A 894 4.47 37.87 -28.81
N ASN A 895 5.08 38.84 -28.15
CA ASN A 895 5.68 39.99 -28.83
C ASN A 895 6.90 40.57 -28.11
N TYR A 896 7.71 41.33 -28.83
CA TYR A 896 8.77 42.14 -28.22
C TYR A 896 8.17 43.16 -27.25
N GLN A 897 8.78 43.25 -26.07
CA GLN A 897 8.34 44.14 -25.00
C GLN A 897 9.54 44.87 -24.39
N THR A 898 9.30 46.11 -23.97
CA THR A 898 10.28 46.93 -23.25
C THR A 898 9.82 47.14 -21.81
N ASN A 899 10.77 47.42 -20.93
CA ASN A 899 10.57 47.63 -19.48
C ASN A 899 10.08 46.37 -18.74
N CYS A 900 10.61 45.21 -19.08
CA CYS A 900 10.32 43.98 -18.36
C CYS A 900 11.03 44.02 -17.00
N ASP A 901 10.22 43.93 -15.95
CA ASP A 901 10.60 44.04 -14.54
C ASP A 901 11.03 42.70 -13.93
N ASN A 902 10.59 41.60 -14.53
CA ASN A 902 11.02 40.24 -14.20
C ASN A 902 12.27 39.89 -15.04
N ARG A 903 13.42 39.76 -14.35
CA ARG A 903 14.76 39.63 -14.92
C ARG A 903 15.49 38.38 -14.45
#